data_AF-A0A8D0AAW6-F1
#
_entry.id   AF-A0A8D0AAW6-F1
#
_cell.length_a   1.000
_cell.length_b   1.000
_cell.length_c   1.000
_cell.angle_alpha   90.00
_cell.angle_beta   90.00
_cell.angle_gamma   90.00
#
_symmetry.space_group_name_H-M   'P 1'
#
loop_
_entity.id
_entity.type
_entity.pdbx_description
1 polymer ?
#
loop_
_entity_poly.entity_id
_entity_poly.type
_entity_poly.pdbx_seq_one_letter_code
_entity_poly.pdbx_strand_id
1 'polypeptide(L)'
;MEQRVLAVAVLFLGWSLSFCLSQTYLLDDEEGLGRVFDGIGGLSGGGATSRLLVNYAEPYRRQILDYLFKPHFGASLHILKVEIGGDAQTTDGTEPSHMHYENDENYFRGYEWWLMKEAKKRNPNITLIGLPWAFPGWVGHGKNWPYDYPDITAAYVVNWILGAKQYHDLDIQYVGIWNERSYDNKYIKVLRDTLDKVGLTGVAIIAADGDWSIANSIMVDPYLNASVEVIGAHYPGTNTVMEAVKTKKKLWSSEDYSTFNDEVGGGCWARILNQNYVNGLMTSTISWNLVASYYDELPFGRDGLMTAEEPWSGNYVVESPIWITAHTTQFTQPGWTYLQTVGHLAQGGSYVALTDGKGNLTVVIETMTHDHSVCIRPPLPPFSVTSQNATFQLKGSFASIKELQVWRSQFNFKTKKPLFFEKLTPLKLLDGSLTLNLAEDEVYTLTTIPTGQKGSYPDSPPSARFPKVYKDNFNVPNPSFSEAPNFADQTGVFEYYINMTDPGPHVFTLRQVLTERPVTWVADADQTISVIGDYQWQNLTVVCDVFMESIKTGGVFIAARVDKGGQSVRSAKGVFFWVFADGTYKVTNDLAGQTVLAEGQSGTRAYGWNTLSLTVEGQDVSGLLNGDPLWKKTVVLTPKNGWAAIGTHSFELAQFDNFAVVAE
;
A
#
# COMPACT_ATOMS: atom_id res chain seq x y z
N MET A 1 -25.22 71.15 54.97
CA MET A 1 -24.32 71.22 53.81
C MET A 1 -22.92 71.06 54.36
N GLU A 2 -22.17 69.98 54.21
CA GLU A 2 -22.25 68.81 53.34
C GLU A 2 -21.77 67.60 54.17
N GLN A 3 -22.50 66.48 54.13
CA GLN A 3 -22.04 65.19 54.61
C GLN A 3 -21.35 64.47 53.45
N ARG A 4 -20.07 64.12 53.60
CA ARG A 4 -19.40 63.14 52.72
C ARG A 4 -19.23 61.84 53.48
N VAL A 5 -20.05 60.87 53.08
CA VAL A 5 -20.03 59.47 53.49
C VAL A 5 -18.87 58.78 52.75
N LEU A 6 -17.96 58.15 53.47
CA LEU A 6 -16.92 57.29 52.90
C LEU A 6 -17.47 55.86 52.86
N ALA A 7 -17.84 55.39 51.67
CA ALA A 7 -18.28 54.02 51.44
C ALA A 7 -17.06 53.10 51.31
N VAL A 8 -16.94 52.12 52.20
CA VAL A 8 -15.97 51.01 52.09
C VAL A 8 -16.57 49.96 51.17
N ALA A 9 -16.06 49.86 49.95
CA ALA A 9 -16.40 48.77 49.03
C ALA A 9 -15.56 47.53 49.39
N VAL A 10 -16.21 46.51 49.96
CA VAL A 10 -15.63 45.18 50.14
C VAL A 10 -15.76 44.43 48.81
N LEU A 11 -14.64 44.31 48.09
CA LEU A 11 -14.51 43.44 46.92
C LEU A 11 -14.52 41.98 47.40
N PHE A 12 -15.64 41.28 47.21
CA PHE A 12 -15.65 39.82 47.22
C PHE A 12 -14.95 39.33 45.94
N LEU A 13 -13.68 38.93 46.07
CA LEU A 13 -13.05 38.06 45.07
C LEU A 13 -13.76 36.71 45.12
N GLY A 14 -14.74 36.51 44.24
CA GLY A 14 -15.21 35.18 43.90
C GLY A 14 -14.08 34.43 43.19
N TRP A 15 -13.33 33.63 43.94
CA TRP A 15 -12.53 32.57 43.35
C TRP A 15 -13.51 31.57 42.72
N SER A 16 -13.68 31.65 41.40
CA SER A 16 -14.19 30.53 40.62
C SER A 16 -13.14 29.43 40.68
N LEU A 17 -13.22 28.60 41.73
CA LEU A 17 -12.67 27.26 41.71
C LEU A 17 -13.29 26.54 40.52
N SER A 18 -12.58 26.54 39.39
CA SER A 18 -12.84 25.59 38.32
C SER A 18 -12.51 24.22 38.90
N PHE A 19 -13.50 23.58 39.51
CA PHE A 19 -13.46 22.15 39.73
C PHE A 19 -13.26 21.55 38.34
N CYS A 20 -12.07 21.00 38.09
CA CYS A 20 -11.81 20.17 36.93
C CYS A 20 -12.63 18.90 37.13
N LEU A 21 -13.92 18.97 36.80
CA LEU A 21 -14.86 17.86 36.87
C LEU A 21 -14.38 16.82 35.87
N SER A 22 -13.97 15.64 36.38
CA SER A 22 -13.65 14.52 35.52
C SER A 22 -14.93 14.02 34.86
N GLN A 23 -14.96 13.99 33.52
CA GLN A 23 -16.08 13.42 32.79
C GLN A 23 -16.07 11.89 32.96
N THR A 24 -17.23 11.30 33.25
CA THR A 24 -17.39 9.85 33.39
C THR A 24 -17.90 9.24 32.08
N TYR A 25 -17.26 8.16 31.65
CA TYR A 25 -17.60 7.35 30.49
C TYR A 25 -17.95 5.94 30.97
N LEU A 26 -19.14 5.45 30.62
CA LEU A 26 -19.58 4.12 31.00
C LEU A 26 -19.03 3.09 30.01
N LEU A 27 -18.57 1.95 30.50
CA LEU A 27 -18.23 0.78 29.71
C LEU A 27 -19.17 -0.35 30.15
N ASP A 28 -20.20 -0.60 29.34
CA ASP A 28 -21.33 -1.45 29.72
C ASP A 28 -21.79 -2.32 28.55
N ASP A 29 -22.27 -3.52 28.88
CA ASP A 29 -22.84 -4.51 27.97
C ASP A 29 -24.27 -4.92 28.34
N GLU A 30 -24.89 -4.34 29.37
CA GLU A 30 -26.26 -4.68 29.80
C GLU A 30 -27.32 -4.38 28.72
N GLU A 31 -27.17 -3.29 27.96
CA GLU A 31 -28.07 -2.93 26.84
C GLU A 31 -27.73 -3.66 25.53
N GLY A 32 -26.75 -4.57 25.58
CA GLY A 32 -26.27 -5.34 24.45
C GLY A 32 -24.99 -4.78 23.84
N LEU A 33 -24.56 -5.42 22.75
CA LEU A 33 -23.30 -5.12 22.07
C LEU A 33 -23.53 -4.34 20.77
N GLY A 34 -22.46 -3.72 20.27
CA GLY A 34 -22.39 -3.05 18.97
C GLY A 34 -22.13 -4.04 17.84
N ARG A 35 -21.40 -3.60 16.79
CA ARG A 35 -21.09 -4.45 15.64
C ARG A 35 -19.87 -5.34 15.92
N VAL A 36 -19.81 -6.45 15.19
CA VAL A 36 -18.65 -7.35 15.18
C VAL A 36 -17.48 -6.66 14.49
N PHE A 37 -16.33 -6.63 15.15
CA PHE A 37 -15.07 -6.17 14.62
C PHE A 37 -14.50 -7.19 13.64
N ASP A 38 -14.10 -6.71 12.46
CA ASP A 38 -13.66 -7.55 11.34
C ASP A 38 -12.14 -7.55 11.15
N GLY A 39 -11.41 -6.62 11.78
CA GLY A 39 -9.95 -6.60 11.79
C GLY A 39 -9.34 -5.33 11.21
N ILE A 40 -8.03 -5.14 11.45
CA ILE A 40 -7.22 -4.07 10.86
C ILE A 40 -6.25 -4.69 9.86
N GLY A 41 -6.07 -4.05 8.70
CA GLY A 41 -5.26 -4.58 7.60
C GLY A 41 -4.25 -3.61 7.01
N GLY A 42 -3.40 -4.17 6.15
CA GLY A 42 -2.53 -3.44 5.22
C GLY A 42 -2.69 -4.00 3.80
N LEU A 43 -2.48 -3.13 2.82
CA LEU A 43 -2.65 -3.41 1.39
C LEU A 43 -1.27 -3.48 0.71
N SER A 44 -0.96 -4.61 0.06
CA SER A 44 0.19 -4.75 -0.84
C SER A 44 -0.28 -4.67 -2.30
N GLY A 45 0.35 -3.79 -3.06
CA GLY A 45 -0.04 -3.44 -4.43
C GLY A 45 -0.80 -2.13 -4.54
N GLY A 46 -1.48 -1.94 -5.68
CA GLY A 46 -2.03 -0.65 -6.10
C GLY A 46 -1.05 0.52 -6.04
N GLY A 47 0.23 0.41 -6.39
CA GLY A 47 0.82 -0.59 -7.29
C GLY A 47 2.28 -0.82 -6.98
N ALA A 48 2.72 -2.08 -7.02
CA ALA A 48 4.09 -2.47 -6.80
C ALA A 48 4.75 -2.00 -5.49
N THR A 49 3.93 -1.80 -4.45
CA THR A 49 4.37 -1.21 -3.19
C THR A 49 5.31 -2.13 -2.38
N SER A 50 5.31 -3.43 -2.67
CA SER A 50 6.22 -4.43 -2.06
C SER A 50 7.42 -4.79 -2.95
N ARG A 51 7.66 -4.07 -4.06
CA ARG A 51 8.61 -4.47 -5.11
C ARG A 51 10.04 -4.70 -4.64
N LEU A 52 10.55 -3.84 -3.75
CA LEU A 52 11.92 -3.86 -3.23
C LEU A 52 12.06 -4.73 -1.96
N LEU A 53 10.97 -5.26 -1.41
CA LEU A 53 11.04 -6.10 -0.20
C LEU A 53 11.64 -7.48 -0.50
N VAL A 54 11.35 -8.01 -1.69
CA VAL A 54 11.60 -9.42 -2.05
C VAL A 54 13.08 -9.79 -2.04
N ASN A 55 13.97 -8.85 -2.35
CA ASN A 55 15.41 -9.05 -2.46
C ASN A 55 16.19 -8.55 -1.23
N TYR A 56 15.53 -8.16 -0.14
CA TYR A 56 16.22 -7.95 1.13
C TYR A 56 16.96 -9.21 1.57
N ALA A 57 18.20 -9.03 2.02
CA ALA A 57 18.96 -10.11 2.63
C ALA A 57 18.32 -10.57 3.94
N GLU A 58 18.47 -11.87 4.24
CA GLU A 58 18.21 -12.37 5.59
C GLU A 58 19.31 -11.88 6.55
N PRO A 59 19.00 -11.57 7.82
CA PRO A 59 17.71 -11.80 8.49
C PRO A 59 16.68 -10.67 8.33
N TYR A 60 17.04 -9.57 7.67
CA TYR A 60 16.26 -8.32 7.67
C TYR A 60 14.89 -8.50 7.03
N ARG A 61 14.80 -9.22 5.91
CA ARG A 61 13.52 -9.53 5.26
C ARG A 61 12.56 -10.25 6.21
N ARG A 62 13.03 -11.28 6.92
CA ARG A 62 12.22 -11.97 7.95
C ARG A 62 11.83 -11.05 9.09
N GLN A 63 12.70 -10.14 9.53
CA GLN A 63 12.42 -9.19 10.61
C GLN A 63 11.31 -8.20 10.23
N ILE A 64 11.34 -7.65 9.01
CA ILE A 64 10.28 -6.79 8.47
C ILE A 64 8.94 -7.52 8.49
N LEU A 65 8.89 -8.74 7.95
CA LEU A 65 7.68 -9.57 7.94
C LEU A 65 7.19 -9.92 9.36
N ASP A 66 8.10 -10.07 10.34
CA ASP A 66 7.73 -10.26 11.74
C ASP A 66 7.06 -9.00 12.32
N TYR A 67 7.59 -7.79 12.04
CA TYR A 67 6.94 -6.55 12.48
C TYR A 67 5.54 -6.38 11.90
N LEU A 68 5.30 -6.82 10.66
CA LEU A 68 3.99 -6.73 10.01
C LEU A 68 3.00 -7.80 10.51
N PHE A 69 3.39 -9.07 10.52
CA PHE A 69 2.42 -10.18 10.63
C PHE A 69 2.55 -11.05 11.87
N LYS A 70 3.68 -11.03 12.58
CA LYS A 70 3.86 -11.91 13.74
C LYS A 70 2.95 -11.47 14.88
N PRO A 71 2.06 -12.35 15.37
CA PRO A 71 1.19 -12.03 16.49
C PRO A 71 1.98 -11.61 17.73
N HIS A 72 1.45 -10.63 18.47
CA HIS A 72 2.06 -10.12 19.71
C HIS A 72 3.52 -9.67 19.51
N PHE A 73 3.81 -8.96 18.41
CA PHE A 73 5.16 -8.48 18.13
C PHE A 73 5.18 -7.02 17.66
N GLY A 74 4.74 -6.76 16.43
CA GLY A 74 4.60 -5.41 15.88
C GLY A 74 3.13 -5.11 15.57
N ALA A 75 2.87 -4.70 14.34
CA ALA A 75 1.55 -4.39 13.81
C ALA A 75 0.59 -5.59 13.89
N SER A 76 1.09 -6.83 13.88
CA SER A 76 0.29 -8.05 14.15
C SER A 76 -1.00 -8.11 13.33
N LEU A 77 -0.93 -7.77 12.03
CA LEU A 77 -2.10 -7.49 11.20
C LEU A 77 -3.10 -8.66 11.14
N HIS A 78 -4.38 -8.31 11.09
CA HIS A 78 -5.49 -9.26 10.97
C HIS A 78 -5.86 -9.55 9.51
N ILE A 79 -5.62 -8.59 8.63
CA ILE A 79 -5.99 -8.64 7.21
C ILE A 79 -4.76 -8.28 6.36
N LEU A 80 -4.56 -9.03 5.28
CA LEU A 80 -3.70 -8.68 4.17
C LEU A 80 -4.56 -8.61 2.91
N LYS A 81 -4.66 -7.42 2.31
CA LYS A 81 -5.27 -7.19 1.00
C LYS A 81 -4.15 -7.12 -0.03
N VAL A 82 -4.29 -7.84 -1.14
CA VAL A 82 -3.30 -7.84 -2.24
C VAL A 82 -3.95 -7.46 -3.55
N GLU A 83 -3.17 -6.79 -4.41
CA GLU A 83 -3.53 -6.62 -5.81
C GLU A 83 -3.60 -7.98 -6.54
N ILE A 84 -4.64 -8.14 -7.36
CA ILE A 84 -4.66 -9.14 -8.43
C ILE A 84 -4.02 -8.47 -9.64
N GLY A 85 -2.72 -8.71 -9.86
CA GLY A 85 -1.93 -8.07 -10.91
C GLY A 85 -2.62 -8.13 -12.27
N GLY A 86 -2.58 -7.01 -12.99
CA GLY A 86 -3.32 -6.81 -14.25
C GLY A 86 -2.45 -6.34 -15.41
N ASP A 87 -1.13 -6.45 -15.31
CA ASP A 87 -0.12 -6.05 -16.31
C ASP A 87 -0.04 -4.55 -16.61
N ALA A 88 -0.78 -3.71 -15.87
CA ALA A 88 -0.83 -2.27 -16.05
C ALA A 88 -0.23 -1.53 -14.86
N GLN A 89 0.05 -0.25 -15.05
CA GLN A 89 0.45 0.65 -13.97
C GLN A 89 -0.70 0.87 -12.99
N THR A 90 -0.43 0.72 -11.68
CA THR A 90 -1.46 0.79 -10.64
C THR A 90 -1.14 1.69 -9.44
N THR A 91 0.02 2.37 -9.41
CA THR A 91 0.32 3.69 -8.79
C THR A 91 1.82 3.96 -8.84
N ASP A 92 2.65 2.99 -8.40
CA ASP A 92 4.13 3.09 -8.32
C ASP A 92 4.87 2.08 -9.21
N GLY A 93 4.12 1.25 -9.94
CA GLY A 93 4.63 0.25 -10.85
C GLY A 93 3.52 -0.61 -11.44
N THR A 94 3.90 -1.54 -12.30
CA THR A 94 3.02 -2.60 -12.80
C THR A 94 3.15 -3.86 -11.95
N GLU A 95 2.08 -4.65 -11.88
CA GLU A 95 2.11 -5.98 -11.28
C GLU A 95 1.69 -7.06 -12.28
N PRO A 96 2.43 -8.18 -12.36
CA PRO A 96 2.22 -9.19 -13.39
C PRO A 96 0.94 -10.00 -13.12
N SER A 97 0.14 -10.17 -14.16
CA SER A 97 -1.04 -11.01 -14.17
C SER A 97 -0.70 -12.50 -14.18
N HIS A 98 -1.56 -13.32 -13.59
CA HIS A 98 -1.52 -14.77 -13.77
C HIS A 98 -1.90 -15.21 -15.19
N MET A 99 -2.45 -14.32 -16.03
CA MET A 99 -2.81 -14.62 -17.43
C MET A 99 -2.48 -13.44 -18.36
N HIS A 100 -1.23 -13.33 -18.83
CA HIS A 100 -0.83 -12.27 -19.77
C HIS A 100 -1.60 -12.32 -21.10
N TYR A 101 -1.97 -13.53 -21.52
CA TYR A 101 -2.72 -13.81 -22.75
C TYR A 101 -3.89 -14.75 -22.44
N GLU A 102 -4.88 -14.83 -23.33
CA GLU A 102 -6.09 -15.64 -23.14
C GLU A 102 -5.81 -17.13 -22.82
N ASN A 103 -4.73 -17.69 -23.36
CA ASN A 103 -4.34 -19.09 -23.17
C ASN A 103 -3.11 -19.27 -22.25
N ASP A 104 -2.76 -18.25 -21.47
CA ASP A 104 -1.65 -18.26 -20.52
C ASP A 104 -2.17 -18.40 -19.08
N GLU A 105 -1.56 -19.27 -18.29
CA GLU A 105 -1.80 -19.37 -16.85
C GLU A 105 -0.47 -19.62 -16.12
N ASN A 106 -0.09 -18.70 -15.24
CA ASN A 106 1.07 -18.85 -14.37
C ASN A 106 0.83 -18.21 -13.01
N TYR A 107 0.71 -19.07 -11.99
CA TYR A 107 0.44 -18.66 -10.62
C TYR A 107 1.72 -18.45 -9.79
N PHE A 108 2.87 -18.21 -10.44
CA PHE A 108 4.16 -18.02 -9.77
C PHE A 108 4.83 -16.68 -10.11
N ARG A 109 4.13 -15.80 -10.83
CA ARG A 109 4.60 -14.44 -11.14
C ARG A 109 4.44 -13.49 -9.97
N GLY A 110 5.27 -12.45 -9.95
CA GLY A 110 5.23 -11.40 -8.95
C GLY A 110 5.58 -11.90 -7.55
N TYR A 111 5.06 -11.23 -6.53
CA TYR A 111 5.45 -11.45 -5.14
C TYR A 111 4.28 -11.60 -4.17
N GLU A 112 3.04 -11.32 -4.60
CA GLU A 112 1.89 -11.40 -3.71
C GLU A 112 1.61 -12.82 -3.21
N TRP A 113 1.86 -13.84 -4.05
CA TRP A 113 1.81 -15.24 -3.62
C TRP A 113 2.78 -15.54 -2.49
N TRP A 114 4.01 -15.01 -2.59
CA TRP A 114 5.04 -15.17 -1.57
C TRP A 114 4.65 -14.42 -0.29
N LEU A 115 4.18 -13.19 -0.42
CA LEU A 115 3.81 -12.35 0.72
C LEU A 115 2.65 -12.95 1.52
N MET A 116 1.60 -13.43 0.83
CA MET A 116 0.48 -14.13 1.46
C MET A 116 0.94 -15.40 2.21
N LYS A 117 1.86 -16.19 1.63
CA LYS A 117 2.44 -17.37 2.30
C LYS A 117 3.25 -16.98 3.54
N GLU A 118 4.07 -15.93 3.45
CA GLU A 118 4.87 -15.46 4.59
C GLU A 118 4.00 -14.87 5.72
N ALA A 119 2.90 -14.21 5.36
CA ALA A 119 1.90 -13.74 6.31
C ALA A 119 1.18 -14.90 7.00
N LYS A 120 0.64 -15.87 6.23
CA LYS A 120 -0.02 -17.08 6.76
C LYS A 120 0.89 -17.92 7.64
N LYS A 121 2.18 -18.02 7.30
CA LYS A 121 3.18 -18.74 8.10
C LYS A 121 3.34 -18.15 9.51
N ARG A 122 3.16 -16.83 9.65
CA ARG A 122 3.26 -16.11 10.94
C ARG A 122 1.92 -16.05 11.66
N ASN A 123 0.86 -15.77 10.92
CA ASN A 123 -0.51 -15.71 11.40
C ASN A 123 -1.41 -16.58 10.50
N PRO A 124 -1.62 -17.87 10.84
CA PRO A 124 -2.49 -18.76 10.07
C PRO A 124 -3.94 -18.25 9.94
N ASN A 125 -4.38 -17.41 10.88
CA ASN A 125 -5.73 -16.85 10.92
C ASN A 125 -5.85 -15.52 10.16
N ILE A 126 -4.79 -15.02 9.51
CA ILE A 126 -4.87 -13.77 8.74
C ILE A 126 -5.93 -13.89 7.63
N THR A 127 -6.71 -12.84 7.44
CA THR A 127 -7.69 -12.74 6.35
C THR A 127 -7.00 -12.29 5.08
N LEU A 128 -7.18 -13.02 3.99
CA LEU A 128 -6.66 -12.70 2.66
C LEU A 128 -7.76 -12.13 1.77
N ILE A 129 -7.46 -11.02 1.11
CA ILE A 129 -8.36 -10.31 0.18
C ILE A 129 -7.62 -10.10 -1.14
N GLY A 130 -8.27 -10.41 -2.27
CA GLY A 130 -7.78 -10.06 -3.61
C GLY A 130 -8.65 -8.98 -4.26
N LEU A 131 -8.04 -7.97 -4.89
CA LEU A 131 -8.74 -6.93 -5.65
C LEU A 131 -7.97 -6.59 -6.95
N PRO A 132 -8.62 -6.59 -8.12
CA PRO A 132 -7.99 -6.07 -9.34
C PRO A 132 -7.99 -4.53 -9.40
N TRP A 133 -6.85 -3.95 -9.77
CA TRP A 133 -6.77 -2.55 -10.21
C TRP A 133 -6.88 -2.44 -11.74
N ALA A 134 -6.33 -3.40 -12.45
CA ALA A 134 -6.29 -3.46 -13.90
C ALA A 134 -6.59 -4.89 -14.38
N PHE A 135 -6.73 -5.06 -15.70
CA PHE A 135 -6.87 -6.39 -16.32
C PHE A 135 -6.01 -6.48 -17.57
N PRO A 136 -5.51 -7.67 -17.94
CA PRO A 136 -4.87 -7.89 -19.24
C PRO A 136 -5.75 -7.44 -20.42
N GLY A 137 -5.13 -7.03 -21.53
CA GLY A 137 -5.84 -6.42 -22.66
C GLY A 137 -6.91 -7.32 -23.27
N TRP A 138 -6.64 -8.63 -23.34
CA TRP A 138 -7.52 -9.64 -23.90
C TRP A 138 -8.86 -9.75 -23.15
N VAL A 139 -8.89 -9.49 -21.83
CA VAL A 139 -10.12 -9.47 -21.02
C VAL A 139 -11.08 -8.38 -21.52
N GLY A 140 -10.54 -7.24 -21.96
CA GLY A 140 -11.31 -6.14 -22.52
C GLY A 140 -11.68 -6.30 -24.01
N HIS A 141 -11.24 -7.39 -24.67
CA HIS A 141 -11.45 -7.63 -26.10
C HIS A 141 -11.16 -6.40 -26.99
N GLY A 142 -10.02 -5.75 -26.75
CA GLY A 142 -9.59 -4.57 -27.51
C GLY A 142 -10.21 -3.24 -27.06
N LYS A 143 -10.94 -3.22 -25.93
CA LYS A 143 -11.42 -2.00 -25.28
C LYS A 143 -10.81 -1.84 -23.89
N ASN A 144 -10.70 -0.60 -23.44
CA ASN A 144 -10.34 -0.29 -22.06
C ASN A 144 -11.55 -0.43 -21.11
N TRP A 145 -12.20 -1.59 -21.12
CA TRP A 145 -13.41 -1.87 -20.34
C TRP A 145 -13.58 -3.37 -20.06
N PRO A 146 -13.70 -3.81 -18.79
CA PRO A 146 -13.71 -5.22 -18.45
C PRO A 146 -15.11 -5.85 -18.38
N TYR A 147 -16.21 -5.13 -18.65
CA TYR A 147 -17.56 -5.67 -18.40
C TYR A 147 -18.42 -5.91 -19.65
N ASP A 148 -17.87 -5.75 -20.86
CA ASP A 148 -18.58 -6.14 -22.09
C ASP A 148 -18.87 -7.66 -22.09
N TYR A 149 -17.94 -8.44 -21.53
CA TYR A 149 -18.01 -9.90 -21.38
C TYR A 149 -17.78 -10.29 -19.91
N PRO A 150 -18.77 -10.07 -19.01
CA PRO A 150 -18.58 -10.21 -17.58
C PRO A 150 -18.26 -11.64 -17.13
N ASP A 151 -18.64 -12.64 -17.93
CA ASP A 151 -18.30 -14.05 -17.72
C ASP A 151 -16.80 -14.32 -17.93
N ILE A 152 -16.17 -13.67 -18.89
CA ILE A 152 -14.71 -13.77 -19.14
C ILE A 152 -13.95 -13.15 -17.99
N THR A 153 -14.34 -11.95 -17.57
CA THR A 153 -13.74 -11.24 -16.44
C THR A 153 -13.93 -11.99 -15.13
N ALA A 154 -15.12 -12.55 -14.89
CA ALA A 154 -15.36 -13.37 -13.71
C ALA A 154 -14.52 -14.66 -13.73
N ALA A 155 -14.38 -15.32 -14.89
CA ALA A 155 -13.51 -16.49 -15.02
C ALA A 155 -12.04 -16.15 -14.72
N TYR A 156 -11.54 -15.03 -15.25
CA TYR A 156 -10.19 -14.53 -14.97
C TYR A 156 -9.94 -14.37 -13.45
N VAL A 157 -10.84 -13.68 -12.74
CA VAL A 157 -10.72 -13.45 -11.29
C VAL A 157 -10.87 -14.76 -10.50
N VAL A 158 -11.80 -15.63 -10.88
CA VAL A 158 -12.01 -16.92 -10.21
C VAL A 158 -10.82 -17.86 -10.41
N ASN A 159 -10.19 -17.85 -11.59
CA ASN A 159 -8.97 -18.62 -11.85
C ASN A 159 -7.83 -18.20 -10.93
N TRP A 160 -7.68 -16.90 -10.64
CA TRP A 160 -6.70 -16.42 -9.65
C TRP A 160 -6.94 -17.02 -8.27
N ILE A 161 -8.20 -17.06 -7.80
CA ILE A 161 -8.57 -17.62 -6.49
C ILE A 161 -8.32 -19.13 -6.46
N LEU A 162 -8.69 -19.85 -7.52
CA LEU A 162 -8.43 -21.29 -7.65
C LEU A 162 -6.91 -21.57 -7.63
N GLY A 163 -6.13 -20.77 -8.35
CA GLY A 163 -4.68 -20.87 -8.38
C GLY A 163 -4.03 -20.61 -7.02
N ALA A 164 -4.54 -19.64 -6.25
CA ALA A 164 -4.12 -19.38 -4.88
C ALA A 164 -4.19 -20.65 -4.02
N LYS A 165 -5.30 -21.38 -4.11
CA LYS A 165 -5.49 -22.63 -3.38
C LYS A 165 -4.64 -23.76 -3.94
N GLN A 166 -4.70 -23.99 -5.25
CA GLN A 166 -4.08 -25.13 -5.90
C GLN A 166 -2.54 -25.13 -5.79
N TYR A 167 -1.91 -23.97 -5.96
CA TYR A 167 -0.45 -23.88 -6.06
C TYR A 167 0.23 -23.39 -4.77
N HIS A 168 -0.51 -22.73 -3.88
CA HIS A 168 0.04 -22.11 -2.67
C HIS A 168 -0.67 -22.50 -1.37
N ASP A 169 -1.74 -23.31 -1.44
CA ASP A 169 -2.59 -23.65 -0.29
C ASP A 169 -3.15 -22.41 0.45
N LEU A 170 -3.49 -21.38 -0.31
CA LEU A 170 -4.04 -20.13 0.21
C LEU A 170 -5.56 -20.10 0.03
N ASP A 171 -6.29 -20.00 1.13
CA ASP A 171 -7.74 -19.75 1.11
C ASP A 171 -7.99 -18.24 1.07
N ILE A 172 -8.44 -17.73 -0.07
CA ILE A 172 -8.86 -16.33 -0.24
C ILE A 172 -10.26 -16.18 0.38
N GLN A 173 -10.43 -15.21 1.28
CA GLN A 173 -11.68 -15.04 2.02
C GLN A 173 -12.58 -13.96 1.42
N TYR A 174 -12.00 -12.93 0.80
CA TYR A 174 -12.75 -11.88 0.12
C TYR A 174 -12.17 -11.58 -1.26
N VAL A 175 -13.05 -11.22 -2.18
CA VAL A 175 -12.69 -10.71 -3.51
C VAL A 175 -13.42 -9.41 -3.80
N GLY A 176 -12.69 -8.42 -4.31
CA GLY A 176 -13.22 -7.13 -4.73
C GLY A 176 -13.61 -7.08 -6.21
N ILE A 177 -14.02 -5.89 -6.68
CA ILE A 177 -14.59 -5.70 -8.03
C ILE A 177 -13.57 -5.10 -9.00
N TRP A 178 -13.39 -3.78 -8.96
CA TRP A 178 -12.39 -3.06 -9.75
C TRP A 178 -12.06 -1.74 -9.04
N ASN A 179 -10.83 -1.63 -8.55
CA ASN A 179 -10.42 -0.59 -7.61
C ASN A 179 -10.71 0.83 -8.11
N GLU A 180 -11.46 1.63 -7.33
CA GLU A 180 -11.80 3.03 -7.61
C GLU A 180 -12.32 3.27 -9.04
N ARG A 181 -12.97 2.27 -9.64
CA ARG A 181 -13.59 2.35 -10.96
C ARG A 181 -15.08 2.05 -10.85
N SER A 182 -15.81 2.35 -11.92
CA SER A 182 -17.23 2.02 -11.97
C SER A 182 -17.41 0.50 -11.82
N TYR A 183 -18.29 0.09 -10.93
CA TYR A 183 -18.73 -1.30 -10.84
C TYR A 183 -19.84 -1.58 -11.86
N ASP A 184 -20.06 -2.86 -12.18
CA ASP A 184 -21.19 -3.31 -12.98
C ASP A 184 -22.04 -4.33 -12.20
N ASN A 185 -23.34 -4.03 -12.05
CA ASN A 185 -24.26 -4.87 -11.27
C ASN A 185 -24.43 -6.28 -11.86
N LYS A 186 -24.33 -6.43 -13.18
CA LYS A 186 -24.40 -7.73 -13.85
C LYS A 186 -23.11 -8.51 -13.59
N TYR A 187 -21.94 -7.87 -13.69
CA TYR A 187 -20.66 -8.50 -13.34
C TYR A 187 -20.65 -9.03 -11.91
N ILE A 188 -21.06 -8.25 -10.91
CA ILE A 188 -21.05 -8.70 -9.50
C ILE A 188 -21.89 -9.98 -9.32
N LYS A 189 -23.06 -10.06 -9.96
CA LYS A 189 -23.91 -11.25 -9.93
C LYS A 189 -23.28 -12.43 -10.67
N VAL A 190 -22.69 -12.18 -11.84
CA VAL A 190 -21.97 -13.21 -12.60
C VAL A 190 -20.76 -13.75 -11.82
N LEU A 191 -20.03 -12.89 -11.11
CA LEU A 191 -18.92 -13.28 -10.25
C LEU A 191 -19.41 -14.21 -9.12
N ARG A 192 -20.50 -13.83 -8.44
CA ARG A 192 -21.13 -14.68 -7.41
C ARG A 192 -21.53 -16.04 -7.97
N ASP A 193 -22.26 -16.06 -9.08
CA ASP A 193 -22.69 -17.30 -9.75
C ASP A 193 -21.49 -18.16 -10.17
N THR A 194 -20.40 -17.55 -10.63
CA THR A 194 -19.20 -18.25 -11.09
C THR A 194 -18.45 -18.88 -9.91
N LEU A 195 -18.27 -18.15 -8.81
CA LEU A 195 -17.71 -18.67 -7.57
C LEU A 195 -18.51 -19.88 -7.06
N ASP A 196 -19.84 -19.76 -7.03
CA ASP A 196 -20.72 -20.83 -6.51
C ASP A 196 -20.66 -22.09 -7.38
N LYS A 197 -20.63 -21.93 -8.71
CA LYS A 197 -20.52 -23.06 -9.66
C LYS A 197 -19.25 -23.88 -9.49
N VAL A 198 -18.14 -23.25 -9.10
CA VAL A 198 -16.87 -23.94 -8.85
C VAL A 198 -16.67 -24.34 -7.37
N GLY A 199 -17.70 -24.17 -6.54
CA GLY A 199 -17.67 -24.59 -5.13
C GLY A 199 -17.03 -23.58 -4.17
N LEU A 200 -16.71 -22.36 -4.61
CA LEU A 200 -16.15 -21.27 -3.80
C LEU A 200 -17.24 -20.45 -3.09
N THR A 201 -18.26 -21.12 -2.54
CA THR A 201 -19.41 -20.48 -1.88
C THR A 201 -19.04 -19.71 -0.61
N GLY A 202 -17.86 -20.00 -0.03
CA GLY A 202 -17.35 -19.32 1.17
C GLY A 202 -16.57 -18.03 0.88
N VAL A 203 -16.19 -17.76 -0.37
CA VAL A 203 -15.48 -16.53 -0.74
C VAL A 203 -16.49 -15.39 -0.79
N ALA A 204 -16.34 -14.39 0.06
CA ALA A 204 -17.25 -13.26 0.14
C ALA A 204 -16.88 -12.16 -0.88
N ILE A 205 -17.88 -11.41 -1.35
CA ILE A 205 -17.65 -10.25 -2.22
C ILE A 205 -17.69 -8.97 -1.40
N ILE A 206 -16.62 -8.17 -1.52
CA ILE A 206 -16.56 -6.78 -1.07
C ILE A 206 -16.81 -5.87 -2.27
N ALA A 207 -17.70 -4.89 -2.12
CA ALA A 207 -17.98 -3.93 -3.19
C ALA A 207 -18.17 -2.52 -2.64
N ALA A 208 -17.84 -1.46 -3.37
CA ALA A 208 -17.23 -1.47 -4.70
C ALA A 208 -15.73 -1.11 -4.67
N ASP A 209 -15.12 -0.95 -3.49
CA ASP A 209 -13.78 -0.38 -3.33
C ASP A 209 -13.69 0.99 -4.04
N GLY A 210 -14.62 1.87 -3.64
CA GLY A 210 -14.83 3.20 -4.21
C GLY A 210 -15.62 4.07 -3.24
N ASP A 211 -16.66 4.76 -3.72
CA ASP A 211 -17.55 5.53 -2.84
C ASP A 211 -18.70 4.66 -2.26
N TRP A 212 -19.56 5.29 -1.46
CA TRP A 212 -20.71 4.63 -0.84
C TRP A 212 -21.88 4.33 -1.80
N SER A 213 -21.78 4.64 -3.10
CA SER A 213 -22.92 4.62 -4.03
C SER A 213 -23.52 3.23 -4.24
N ILE A 214 -22.73 2.17 -4.11
CA ILE A 214 -23.18 0.77 -4.19
C ILE A 214 -24.31 0.46 -3.19
N ALA A 215 -24.39 1.16 -2.06
CA ALA A 215 -25.46 0.99 -1.08
C ALA A 215 -26.85 1.23 -1.70
N ASN A 216 -26.98 2.19 -2.61
CA ASN A 216 -28.23 2.45 -3.32
C ASN A 216 -28.65 1.28 -4.21
N SER A 217 -27.70 0.75 -4.99
CA SER A 217 -27.91 -0.39 -5.88
C SER A 217 -28.33 -1.64 -5.10
N ILE A 218 -27.68 -1.90 -3.96
CA ILE A 218 -27.99 -3.02 -3.06
C ILE A 218 -29.41 -2.92 -2.48
N MET A 219 -29.85 -1.73 -2.06
CA MET A 219 -31.18 -1.56 -1.46
C MET A 219 -32.34 -1.89 -2.41
N VAL A 220 -32.16 -1.70 -3.71
CA VAL A 220 -33.23 -1.87 -4.72
C VAL A 220 -33.15 -3.20 -5.47
N ASP A 221 -32.06 -3.95 -5.32
CA ASP A 221 -31.81 -5.21 -6.02
C ASP A 221 -31.50 -6.35 -5.04
N PRO A 222 -32.49 -7.20 -4.70
CA PRO A 222 -32.30 -8.29 -3.75
C PRO A 222 -31.22 -9.31 -4.15
N TYR A 223 -30.99 -9.52 -5.44
CA TYR A 223 -29.97 -10.44 -5.91
C TYR A 223 -28.57 -9.85 -5.75
N LEU A 224 -28.41 -8.56 -6.07
CA LEU A 224 -27.16 -7.87 -5.80
C LEU A 224 -26.87 -7.82 -4.30
N ASN A 225 -27.89 -7.54 -3.48
CA ASN A 225 -27.79 -7.58 -2.02
C ASN A 225 -27.36 -8.94 -1.49
N ALA A 226 -27.85 -10.04 -2.08
CA ALA A 226 -27.42 -11.38 -1.69
C ALA A 226 -25.99 -11.71 -2.15
N SER A 227 -25.52 -11.07 -3.22
CA SER A 227 -24.18 -11.31 -3.78
C SER A 227 -23.06 -10.61 -3.01
N VAL A 228 -23.34 -9.43 -2.42
CA VAL A 228 -22.35 -8.59 -1.72
C VAL A 228 -22.44 -8.81 -0.21
N GLU A 229 -21.33 -9.14 0.44
CA GLU A 229 -21.26 -9.33 1.90
C GLU A 229 -20.84 -8.05 2.63
N VAL A 230 -19.91 -7.29 2.03
CA VAL A 230 -19.30 -6.11 2.63
C VAL A 230 -19.42 -4.91 1.68
N ILE A 231 -19.78 -3.75 2.23
CA ILE A 231 -19.63 -2.48 1.53
C ILE A 231 -18.26 -1.88 1.90
N GLY A 232 -17.33 -1.90 0.96
CA GLY A 232 -15.99 -1.32 1.08
C GLY A 232 -15.95 0.06 0.43
N ALA A 233 -15.61 1.09 1.22
CA ALA A 233 -15.44 2.46 0.77
C ALA A 233 -14.01 2.96 1.02
N HIS A 234 -13.55 3.89 0.19
CA HIS A 234 -12.20 4.43 0.22
C HIS A 234 -12.18 5.84 0.79
N TYR A 235 -11.16 6.14 1.61
CA TYR A 235 -10.92 7.45 2.24
C TYR A 235 -12.20 8.13 2.77
N PRO A 236 -13.03 7.44 3.58
CA PRO A 236 -14.38 7.88 3.94
C PRO A 236 -14.41 9.11 4.88
N GLY A 237 -13.25 9.57 5.35
CA GLY A 237 -13.16 10.66 6.32
C GLY A 237 -13.90 10.33 7.61
N THR A 238 -13.84 9.07 8.05
CA THR A 238 -14.55 8.50 9.20
C THR A 238 -16.06 8.38 9.10
N ASN A 239 -16.69 8.90 8.04
CA ASN A 239 -18.15 8.95 7.93
C ASN A 239 -18.70 7.89 6.97
N THR A 240 -19.96 7.50 7.18
CA THR A 240 -20.74 6.69 6.24
C THR A 240 -22.01 7.44 5.80
N VAL A 241 -22.82 6.81 4.95
CA VAL A 241 -24.12 7.35 4.49
C VAL A 241 -25.29 6.52 5.03
N MET A 242 -26.46 7.14 5.14
CA MET A 242 -27.65 6.50 5.71
C MET A 242 -28.09 5.25 4.93
N GLU A 243 -27.90 5.26 3.61
CA GLU A 243 -28.18 4.16 2.70
C GLU A 243 -27.33 2.93 3.06
N ALA A 244 -26.03 3.12 3.29
CA ALA A 244 -25.11 2.06 3.69
C ALA A 244 -25.52 1.46 5.04
N VAL A 245 -25.90 2.30 6.02
CA VAL A 245 -26.41 1.84 7.33
C VAL A 245 -27.69 1.02 7.17
N LYS A 246 -28.64 1.45 6.32
CA LYS A 246 -29.92 0.76 6.08
C LYS A 246 -29.75 -0.62 5.45
N THR A 247 -28.67 -0.86 4.70
CA THR A 247 -28.38 -2.19 4.13
C THR A 247 -28.09 -3.25 5.19
N LYS A 248 -27.69 -2.84 6.40
CA LYS A 248 -27.21 -3.71 7.49
C LYS A 248 -26.00 -4.57 7.12
N LYS A 249 -25.33 -4.29 6.00
CA LYS A 249 -24.07 -4.91 5.62
C LYS A 249 -22.96 -4.47 6.56
N LYS A 250 -21.88 -5.25 6.57
CA LYS A 250 -20.60 -4.81 7.11
C LYS A 250 -20.12 -3.62 6.30
N LEU A 251 -19.58 -2.61 6.98
CA LEU A 251 -19.08 -1.38 6.36
C LEU A 251 -17.59 -1.32 6.68
N TRP A 252 -16.73 -1.26 5.68
CA TRP A 252 -15.29 -1.19 5.87
C TRP A 252 -14.74 0.06 5.21
N SER A 253 -13.74 0.67 5.86
CA SER A 253 -12.79 1.52 5.15
C SER A 253 -11.79 0.58 4.48
N SER A 254 -12.09 0.17 3.24
CA SER A 254 -11.34 -0.89 2.53
C SER A 254 -10.05 -0.39 1.89
N GLU A 255 -9.85 0.92 1.92
CA GLU A 255 -8.60 1.64 1.68
C GLU A 255 -8.63 2.99 2.43
N ASP A 256 -7.60 3.24 3.24
CA ASP A 256 -7.45 4.46 4.04
C ASP A 256 -5.95 4.72 4.26
N TYR A 257 -5.62 5.70 5.10
CA TYR A 257 -4.24 6.12 5.41
C TYR A 257 -3.56 6.89 4.26
N SER A 258 -2.81 6.23 3.36
CA SER A 258 -2.07 6.85 2.24
C SER A 258 -1.31 8.12 2.65
N THR A 259 -0.69 8.12 3.82
CA THR A 259 -0.05 9.32 4.38
C THR A 259 1.38 8.99 4.76
N PHE A 260 2.27 9.96 4.58
CA PHE A 260 3.68 9.81 4.89
C PHE A 260 3.87 9.30 6.32
N ASN A 261 4.72 8.29 6.48
CA ASN A 261 4.77 7.47 7.70
C ASN A 261 5.56 8.04 8.88
N ASP A 262 5.63 9.36 8.97
CA ASP A 262 6.16 10.06 10.12
C ASP A 262 5.20 10.05 11.31
N GLU A 263 5.49 10.84 12.33
CA GLU A 263 4.62 11.00 13.50
C GLU A 263 3.24 11.59 13.16
N VAL A 264 3.11 12.45 12.14
CA VAL A 264 1.81 12.99 11.70
C VAL A 264 0.98 11.91 11.02
N GLY A 265 1.61 11.09 10.16
CA GLY A 265 0.99 9.88 9.60
C GLY A 265 0.51 8.93 10.69
N GLY A 266 1.36 8.66 11.70
CA GLY A 266 0.97 7.87 12.87
C GLY A 266 -0.23 8.45 13.63
N GLY A 267 -0.29 9.78 13.77
CA GLY A 267 -1.43 10.47 14.37
C GLY A 267 -2.71 10.37 13.53
N CYS A 268 -2.61 10.50 12.20
CA CYS A 268 -3.71 10.24 11.27
C CYS A 268 -4.25 8.82 11.47
N TRP A 269 -3.36 7.82 11.46
CA TRP A 269 -3.73 6.41 11.62
C TRP A 269 -4.38 6.14 12.98
N ALA A 270 -3.83 6.68 14.07
CA ALA A 270 -4.38 6.53 15.42
C ALA A 270 -5.83 7.04 15.50
N ARG A 271 -6.07 8.23 14.93
CA ARG A 271 -7.38 8.87 14.92
C ARG A 271 -8.40 8.05 14.15
N ILE A 272 -8.09 7.67 12.91
CA ILE A 272 -9.07 7.02 12.03
C ILE A 272 -9.37 5.58 12.44
N LEU A 273 -8.43 4.85 13.05
CA LEU A 273 -8.68 3.50 13.57
C LEU A 273 -9.81 3.46 14.62
N ASN A 274 -9.90 4.48 15.47
CA ASN A 274 -11.03 4.61 16.39
C ASN A 274 -12.25 5.21 15.68
N GLN A 275 -12.06 6.34 15.01
CA GLN A 275 -13.17 7.17 14.57
C GLN A 275 -13.93 6.61 13.37
N ASN A 276 -13.32 5.72 12.57
CA ASN A 276 -14.04 5.00 11.52
C ASN A 276 -15.23 4.19 12.08
N TYR A 277 -15.06 3.57 13.26
CA TYR A 277 -16.19 2.91 13.93
C TYR A 277 -17.11 3.90 14.64
N VAL A 278 -16.55 4.85 15.41
CA VAL A 278 -17.33 5.80 16.22
C VAL A 278 -18.27 6.65 15.36
N ASN A 279 -17.78 7.14 14.21
CA ASN A 279 -18.53 8.05 13.34
C ASN A 279 -19.27 7.30 12.22
N GLY A 280 -18.63 6.28 11.64
CA GLY A 280 -19.08 5.63 10.41
C GLY A 280 -19.59 4.21 10.57
N LEU A 281 -19.58 3.65 11.78
CA LEU A 281 -19.92 2.25 12.06
C LEU A 281 -19.07 1.24 11.26
N MET A 282 -17.88 1.66 10.82
CA MET A 282 -17.00 0.82 10.03
C MET A 282 -16.24 -0.15 10.93
N THR A 283 -16.31 -1.44 10.61
CA THR A 283 -15.82 -2.53 11.46
C THR A 283 -14.45 -3.07 11.03
N SER A 284 -13.90 -2.53 9.96
CA SER A 284 -12.52 -2.75 9.50
C SER A 284 -11.95 -1.47 8.88
N THR A 285 -10.63 -1.32 8.94
CA THR A 285 -9.87 -0.28 8.26
C THR A 285 -8.58 -0.90 7.72
N ILE A 286 -8.30 -0.67 6.44
CA ILE A 286 -7.15 -1.24 5.73
C ILE A 286 -6.28 -0.09 5.22
N SER A 287 -5.02 -0.07 5.64
CA SER A 287 -4.05 0.94 5.22
C SER A 287 -3.54 0.66 3.80
N TRP A 288 -3.65 1.64 2.91
CA TRP A 288 -2.76 1.73 1.75
C TRP A 288 -1.53 2.58 2.15
N ASN A 289 -0.30 2.07 2.17
CA ASN A 289 0.10 0.68 1.86
C ASN A 289 0.74 -0.06 3.06
N LEU A 290 0.94 -1.36 2.89
CA LEU A 290 1.45 -2.28 3.92
C LEU A 290 2.85 -1.86 4.40
N VAL A 291 3.73 -1.59 3.45
CA VAL A 291 5.14 -1.26 3.65
C VAL A 291 5.62 -0.49 2.43
N ALA A 292 6.36 0.60 2.67
CA ALA A 292 6.99 1.35 1.60
C ALA A 292 8.26 0.63 1.14
N SER A 293 8.11 -0.23 0.13
CA SER A 293 9.19 -0.98 -0.52
C SER A 293 9.20 -0.70 -2.02
N TYR A 294 9.22 0.57 -2.38
CA TYR A 294 9.35 1.14 -3.72
C TYR A 294 10.25 2.37 -3.63
N TYR A 295 10.74 2.89 -4.75
CA TYR A 295 11.62 4.07 -4.71
C TYR A 295 10.88 5.29 -4.16
N ASP A 296 11.46 5.99 -3.18
CA ASP A 296 10.85 7.16 -2.51
C ASP A 296 10.39 8.26 -3.48
N GLU A 297 11.10 8.47 -4.60
CA GLU A 297 10.71 9.48 -5.60
C GLU A 297 9.60 9.05 -6.57
N LEU A 298 9.08 7.82 -6.45
CA LEU A 298 7.80 7.44 -7.06
C LEU A 298 6.65 8.14 -6.31
N PRO A 299 5.42 8.16 -6.87
CA PRO A 299 4.28 8.75 -6.18
C PRO A 299 4.12 8.23 -4.74
N PHE A 300 3.67 9.11 -3.84
CA PHE A 300 3.36 8.70 -2.45
C PHE A 300 4.53 7.99 -1.73
N GLY A 301 5.77 8.44 -1.97
CA GLY A 301 6.97 7.96 -1.28
C GLY A 301 6.76 7.86 0.22
N ARG A 302 7.05 6.69 0.80
CA ARG A 302 6.92 6.37 2.23
C ARG A 302 5.50 6.50 2.82
N ASP A 303 4.46 6.25 2.04
CA ASP A 303 3.07 6.17 2.54
C ASP A 303 2.67 4.77 3.06
N GLY A 304 3.64 3.96 3.50
CA GLY A 304 3.41 2.63 4.08
C GLY A 304 3.43 2.59 5.61
N LEU A 305 2.90 1.55 6.26
CA LEU A 305 2.95 1.44 7.74
C LEU A 305 4.38 1.44 8.31
N MET A 306 5.36 1.01 7.51
CA MET A 306 6.80 1.08 7.78
C MET A 306 7.60 1.26 6.48
N THR A 307 8.90 1.50 6.57
CA THR A 307 9.77 1.77 5.41
C THR A 307 10.81 0.66 5.22
N ALA A 308 10.92 0.10 4.02
CA ALA A 308 11.90 -0.92 3.64
C ALA A 308 12.22 -0.83 2.13
N GLU A 309 12.85 0.27 1.72
CA GLU A 309 13.12 0.63 0.33
C GLU A 309 14.60 0.47 -0.10
N GLU A 310 15.45 -0.11 0.76
CA GLU A 310 16.89 -0.25 0.53
C GLU A 310 17.39 -1.71 0.68
N PRO A 311 16.96 -2.65 -0.20
CA PRO A 311 17.41 -4.04 -0.14
C PRO A 311 18.94 -4.20 -0.27
N TRP A 312 19.60 -3.24 -0.93
CA TRP A 312 21.07 -3.23 -1.10
C TRP A 312 21.84 -2.88 0.18
N SER A 313 21.25 -2.13 1.12
CA SER A 313 21.87 -1.82 2.41
C SER A 313 21.36 -2.75 3.53
N GLY A 314 20.12 -3.23 3.40
CA GLY A 314 19.40 -3.94 4.45
C GLY A 314 18.76 -3.00 5.48
N ASN A 315 18.87 -1.67 5.31
CA ASN A 315 18.21 -0.69 6.16
C ASN A 315 16.69 -0.83 6.06
N TYR A 316 16.01 -0.74 7.18
CA TYR A 316 14.56 -0.57 7.25
C TYR A 316 14.24 0.24 8.52
N VAL A 317 13.10 0.91 8.51
CA VAL A 317 12.65 1.76 9.63
C VAL A 317 11.30 1.26 10.11
N VAL A 318 11.21 0.97 11.42
CA VAL A 318 9.95 0.60 12.07
C VAL A 318 9.26 1.87 12.54
N GLU A 319 8.37 2.36 11.70
CA GLU A 319 7.74 3.67 11.85
C GLU A 319 6.63 3.69 12.90
N SER A 320 6.17 4.90 13.24
CA SER A 320 5.12 5.10 14.23
C SER A 320 3.81 4.32 13.93
N PRO A 321 3.33 4.20 12.67
CA PRO A 321 2.08 3.47 12.38
C PRO A 321 2.10 1.98 12.76
N ILE A 322 3.27 1.32 12.81
CA ILE A 322 3.38 -0.07 13.30
C ILE A 322 2.91 -0.18 14.74
N TRP A 323 3.36 0.74 15.59
CA TRP A 323 3.05 0.74 17.01
C TRP A 323 1.63 1.23 17.30
N ILE A 324 1.13 2.17 16.49
CA ILE A 324 -0.27 2.59 16.53
C ILE A 324 -1.20 1.45 16.14
N THR A 325 -0.85 0.66 15.13
CA THR A 325 -1.61 -0.54 14.76
C THR A 325 -1.65 -1.55 15.92
N ALA A 326 -0.51 -1.75 16.60
CA ALA A 326 -0.38 -2.67 17.73
C ALA A 326 -1.31 -2.36 18.92
N HIS A 327 -1.68 -1.08 19.13
CA HIS A 327 -2.64 -0.67 20.16
C HIS A 327 -4.02 -1.32 20.01
N THR A 328 -4.39 -1.70 18.78
CA THR A 328 -5.64 -2.41 18.49
C THR A 328 -5.40 -3.90 18.26
N THR A 329 -4.48 -4.25 17.36
CA THR A 329 -4.35 -5.63 16.85
C THR A 329 -3.80 -6.63 17.85
N GLN A 330 -2.93 -6.21 18.78
CA GLN A 330 -2.42 -7.15 19.79
C GLN A 330 -3.45 -7.54 20.84
N PHE A 331 -4.57 -6.81 20.93
CA PHE A 331 -5.54 -6.89 22.03
C PHE A 331 -6.99 -7.09 21.56
N THR A 332 -7.19 -7.28 20.26
CA THR A 332 -8.48 -7.59 19.64
C THR A 332 -8.25 -8.64 18.56
N GLN A 333 -9.30 -9.35 18.14
CA GLN A 333 -9.25 -10.28 17.01
C GLN A 333 -10.54 -10.16 16.20
N PRO A 334 -10.52 -10.45 14.88
CA PRO A 334 -11.76 -10.58 14.10
C PRO A 334 -12.75 -11.52 14.81
N GLY A 335 -14.01 -11.09 14.90
CA GLY A 335 -15.07 -11.80 15.65
C GLY A 335 -15.30 -11.28 17.07
N TRP A 336 -14.43 -10.42 17.60
CA TRP A 336 -14.75 -9.60 18.79
C TRP A 336 -15.90 -8.65 18.46
N THR A 337 -16.57 -8.13 19.48
CA THR A 337 -17.67 -7.18 19.28
C THR A 337 -17.38 -5.87 20.01
N TYR A 338 -17.62 -4.75 19.34
CA TYR A 338 -17.59 -3.44 19.99
C TYR A 338 -18.70 -3.35 21.05
N LEU A 339 -18.49 -2.58 22.11
CA LEU A 339 -19.57 -2.14 22.99
C LEU A 339 -20.42 -1.08 22.29
N GLN A 340 -21.63 -0.85 22.79
CA GLN A 340 -22.45 0.29 22.36
C GLN A 340 -21.93 1.60 22.97
N THR A 341 -21.25 1.52 24.12
CA THR A 341 -20.70 2.66 24.85
C THR A 341 -19.31 3.06 24.35
N VAL A 342 -19.23 3.45 23.07
CA VAL A 342 -18.04 4.07 22.44
C VAL A 342 -18.34 5.53 22.10
N GLY A 343 -17.32 6.36 21.91
CA GLY A 343 -17.60 7.76 21.57
C GLY A 343 -16.42 8.71 21.59
N HIS A 344 -16.74 9.99 21.48
CA HIS A 344 -15.80 11.11 21.61
C HIS A 344 -15.59 11.49 23.08
N LEU A 345 -14.40 11.98 23.39
CA LEU A 345 -14.05 12.56 24.68
C LEU A 345 -14.49 14.03 24.75
N ALA A 346 -14.82 14.50 25.95
CA ALA A 346 -15.38 15.84 26.19
C ALA A 346 -14.48 16.99 25.74
N GLN A 347 -13.16 16.83 25.83
CA GLN A 347 -12.18 17.85 25.41
C GLN A 347 -11.39 17.43 24.16
N GLY A 348 -12.00 16.62 23.29
CA GLY A 348 -11.40 16.13 22.04
C GLY A 348 -10.67 14.79 22.19
N GLY A 349 -10.59 14.05 21.08
CA GLY A 349 -10.18 12.63 21.07
C GLY A 349 -11.36 11.67 21.14
N SER A 350 -11.09 10.36 21.09
CA SER A 350 -12.11 9.32 21.07
C SER A 350 -11.69 8.06 21.81
N TYR A 351 -12.66 7.21 22.13
CA TYR A 351 -12.42 5.89 22.70
C TYR A 351 -13.35 4.84 22.09
N VAL A 352 -12.81 3.63 21.92
CA VAL A 352 -13.56 2.42 21.57
C VAL A 352 -13.32 1.34 22.61
N ALA A 353 -14.29 0.45 22.80
CA ALA A 353 -14.21 -0.68 23.71
C ALA A 353 -14.74 -1.93 23.02
N LEU A 354 -14.06 -3.06 23.21
CA LEU A 354 -14.36 -4.34 22.57
C LEU A 354 -14.27 -5.48 23.58
N THR A 355 -15.10 -6.51 23.37
CA THR A 355 -15.08 -7.76 24.14
C THR A 355 -15.11 -8.98 23.23
N ASP A 356 -14.55 -10.10 23.71
CA ASP A 356 -14.64 -11.41 23.08
C ASP A 356 -15.87 -12.22 23.54
N GLY A 357 -16.69 -11.66 24.45
CA GLY A 357 -17.83 -12.35 25.05
C GLY A 357 -17.43 -13.44 26.06
N LYS A 358 -16.15 -13.54 26.43
CA LYS A 358 -15.60 -14.49 27.41
C LYS A 358 -15.02 -13.79 28.64
N GLY A 359 -15.39 -12.53 28.84
CA GLY A 359 -14.96 -11.70 29.97
C GLY A 359 -13.72 -10.86 29.70
N ASN A 360 -13.13 -10.91 28.50
CA ASN A 360 -12.06 -9.98 28.15
C ASN A 360 -12.62 -8.64 27.71
N LEU A 361 -11.89 -7.58 28.05
CA LEU A 361 -12.21 -6.21 27.69
C LEU A 361 -10.93 -5.53 27.18
N THR A 362 -11.04 -4.84 26.05
CA THR A 362 -10.00 -3.96 25.51
C THR A 362 -10.61 -2.60 25.21
N VAL A 363 -9.97 -1.53 25.70
CA VAL A 363 -10.36 -0.13 25.47
C VAL A 363 -9.19 0.56 24.80
N VAL A 364 -9.41 1.19 23.64
CA VAL A 364 -8.40 1.97 22.90
C VAL A 364 -8.84 3.43 22.90
N ILE A 365 -7.97 4.32 23.36
CA ILE A 365 -8.23 5.75 23.55
C ILE A 365 -7.20 6.53 22.74
N GLU A 366 -7.62 7.56 22.02
CA GLU A 366 -6.74 8.47 21.29
C GLU A 366 -7.12 9.93 21.55
N THR A 367 -6.11 10.81 21.63
CA THR A 367 -6.25 12.26 21.83
C THR A 367 -5.48 13.07 20.78
N MET A 368 -5.54 12.63 19.53
CA MET A 368 -4.77 13.22 18.45
C MET A 368 -5.23 14.65 18.16
N THR A 369 -4.30 15.61 18.21
CA THR A 369 -4.59 17.00 17.83
C THR A 369 -4.73 17.14 16.31
N HIS A 370 -5.44 18.18 15.88
CA HIS A 370 -5.71 18.41 14.46
C HIS A 370 -4.43 18.46 13.60
N ASP A 371 -3.50 19.35 13.93
CA ASP A 371 -2.31 19.61 13.11
C ASP A 371 -1.33 18.42 13.07
N HIS A 372 -1.42 17.51 14.04
CA HIS A 372 -0.58 16.33 14.17
C HIS A 372 -1.27 15.04 13.72
N SER A 373 -2.44 15.12 13.09
CA SER A 373 -3.18 13.94 12.62
C SER A 373 -3.88 14.13 11.28
N VAL A 374 -3.37 15.04 10.45
CA VAL A 374 -3.88 15.28 9.11
C VAL A 374 -3.52 14.09 8.22
N CYS A 375 -4.53 13.42 7.69
CA CYS A 375 -4.36 12.45 6.60
C CYS A 375 -4.33 13.20 5.26
N ILE A 376 -3.76 12.59 4.22
CA ILE A 376 -3.80 13.20 2.87
C ILE A 376 -5.23 13.38 2.34
N ARG A 377 -6.15 12.48 2.73
CA ARG A 377 -7.54 12.43 2.26
C ARG A 377 -8.49 12.00 3.38
N PRO A 378 -9.71 12.59 3.42
CA PRO A 378 -10.07 13.89 2.87
C PRO A 378 -9.43 15.04 3.69
N PRO A 379 -9.56 16.31 3.26
CA PRO A 379 -9.20 17.45 4.11
C PRO A 379 -9.90 17.37 5.47
N LEU A 380 -9.13 17.55 6.54
CA LEU A 380 -9.62 17.46 7.92
C LEU A 380 -10.14 18.84 8.38
N PRO A 381 -11.43 18.96 8.77
CA PRO A 381 -11.92 20.20 9.36
C PRO A 381 -11.25 20.49 10.71
N PRO A 382 -11.09 21.77 11.10
CA PRO A 382 -10.45 22.13 12.36
C PRO A 382 -11.26 21.64 13.56
N PHE A 383 -10.56 21.09 14.55
CA PHE A 383 -11.09 20.75 15.88
C PHE A 383 -10.03 21.02 16.95
N SER A 384 -10.45 21.04 18.22
CA SER A 384 -9.55 21.30 19.35
C SER A 384 -9.48 20.09 20.25
N VAL A 385 -8.26 19.81 20.74
CA VAL A 385 -8.00 18.83 21.78
C VAL A 385 -7.26 19.53 22.90
N THR A 386 -7.66 19.29 24.15
CA THR A 386 -6.92 19.78 25.32
C THR A 386 -6.80 18.67 26.36
N SER A 387 -5.77 18.77 27.21
CA SER A 387 -5.56 17.79 28.29
C SER A 387 -6.77 17.68 29.21
N GLN A 388 -7.16 16.47 29.57
CA GLN A 388 -8.39 16.21 30.33
C GLN A 388 -8.28 14.98 31.24
N ASN A 389 -9.05 15.00 32.34
CA ASN A 389 -9.23 13.83 33.19
C ASN A 389 -10.46 13.03 32.74
N ALA A 390 -10.24 11.83 32.21
CA ALA A 390 -11.30 10.91 31.80
C ALA A 390 -11.47 9.78 32.82
N THR A 391 -12.66 9.65 33.40
CA THR A 391 -13.00 8.54 34.29
C THR A 391 -13.80 7.50 33.53
N PHE A 392 -13.32 6.26 33.49
CA PHE A 392 -14.02 5.12 32.90
C PHE A 392 -14.62 4.27 34.01
N GLN A 393 -15.93 4.01 33.94
CA GLN A 393 -16.65 3.19 34.90
C GLN A 393 -17.13 1.91 34.23
N LEU A 394 -16.68 0.77 34.74
CA LEU A 394 -17.03 -0.55 34.23
C LEU A 394 -18.32 -1.03 34.91
N LYS A 395 -19.31 -1.38 34.09
CA LYS A 395 -20.61 -1.89 34.50
C LYS A 395 -20.88 -3.26 33.85
N GLY A 396 -22.09 -3.79 34.04
CA GLY A 396 -22.50 -5.08 33.48
C GLY A 396 -21.54 -6.20 33.85
N SER A 397 -21.19 -7.01 32.85
CA SER A 397 -20.27 -8.14 33.04
C SER A 397 -18.83 -7.71 33.38
N PHE A 398 -18.47 -6.46 33.10
CA PHE A 398 -17.13 -5.93 33.34
C PHE A 398 -16.91 -5.44 34.77
N ALA A 399 -17.97 -5.28 35.57
CA ALA A 399 -17.89 -4.78 36.96
C ALA A 399 -17.01 -5.65 37.89
N SER A 400 -16.79 -6.93 37.53
CA SER A 400 -15.89 -7.82 38.26
C SER A 400 -14.41 -7.60 37.98
N ILE A 401 -14.04 -6.88 36.91
CA ILE A 401 -12.65 -6.60 36.56
C ILE A 401 -12.01 -5.73 37.65
N LYS A 402 -10.84 -6.14 38.14
CA LYS A 402 -10.12 -5.46 39.23
C LYS A 402 -8.82 -4.80 38.80
N GLU A 403 -8.28 -5.21 37.66
CA GLU A 403 -7.01 -4.71 37.14
C GLU A 403 -7.02 -4.75 35.61
N LEU A 404 -6.40 -3.74 34.98
CA LEU A 404 -6.18 -3.67 33.54
C LEU A 404 -4.70 -3.44 33.25
N GLN A 405 -4.17 -4.16 32.27
CA GLN A 405 -2.88 -3.87 31.66
C GLN A 405 -2.98 -2.55 30.88
N VAL A 406 -1.89 -1.78 30.87
CA VAL A 406 -1.86 -0.46 30.23
C VAL A 406 -0.69 -0.35 29.27
N TRP A 407 -1.00 0.04 28.04
CA TRP A 407 -0.04 0.36 26.99
C TRP A 407 -0.24 1.81 26.57
N ARG A 408 0.85 2.53 26.30
CA ARG A 408 0.80 3.94 25.92
C ARG A 408 1.74 4.26 24.77
N SER A 409 1.28 5.09 23.84
CA SER A 409 2.10 5.84 22.91
C SER A 409 1.96 7.33 23.17
N GLN A 410 3.08 8.05 23.22
CA GLN A 410 3.15 9.51 23.32
C GLN A 410 3.99 10.03 22.15
N PHE A 411 3.41 10.84 21.28
CA PHE A 411 4.13 11.35 20.10
C PHE A 411 5.11 12.48 20.47
N ASN A 412 4.82 13.26 21.51
CA ASN A 412 5.74 14.27 22.06
C ASN A 412 6.29 15.26 21.00
N PHE A 413 5.44 15.75 20.08
CA PHE A 413 5.82 16.67 19.00
C PHE A 413 6.61 17.91 19.48
N LYS A 414 6.32 18.41 20.69
CA LYS A 414 7.02 19.56 21.30
C LYS A 414 8.49 19.26 21.62
N THR A 415 8.82 18.04 22.07
CA THR A 415 10.19 17.65 22.47
C THR A 415 10.92 16.84 21.41
N LYS A 416 10.21 16.34 20.39
CA LYS A 416 10.72 15.44 19.33
C LYS A 416 11.34 14.17 19.89
N LYS A 417 10.75 13.63 20.95
CA LYS A 417 11.15 12.38 21.60
C LYS A 417 9.93 11.48 21.82
N PRO A 418 9.41 10.86 20.76
CA PRO A 418 8.26 10.00 20.87
C PRO A 418 8.59 8.75 21.71
N LEU A 419 7.58 8.24 22.41
CA LEU A 419 7.63 7.01 23.17
C LEU A 419 6.46 6.13 22.71
N PHE A 420 6.73 5.17 21.85
CA PHE A 420 5.69 4.32 21.26
C PHE A 420 5.56 2.98 21.99
N PHE A 421 4.32 2.54 22.19
CA PHE A 421 3.92 1.23 22.71
C PHE A 421 4.63 0.81 24.01
N GLU A 422 4.74 1.74 24.95
CA GLU A 422 5.30 1.50 26.28
C GLU A 422 4.30 0.73 27.15
N LYS A 423 4.75 -0.37 27.77
CA LYS A 423 3.99 -1.04 28.83
C LYS A 423 4.13 -0.28 30.14
N LEU A 424 3.02 0.19 30.68
CA LEU A 424 2.97 0.88 31.96
C LEU A 424 2.54 -0.07 33.10
N THR A 425 2.62 0.41 34.33
CA THR A 425 2.12 -0.31 35.49
C THR A 425 0.61 -0.58 35.34
N PRO A 426 0.13 -1.83 35.56
CA PRO A 426 -1.29 -2.13 35.54
C PRO A 426 -2.10 -1.24 36.48
N LEU A 427 -3.29 -0.83 36.05
CA LEU A 427 -4.17 0.02 36.84
C LEU A 427 -5.19 -0.82 37.59
N LYS A 428 -5.25 -0.62 38.91
CA LYS A 428 -6.28 -1.20 39.77
C LYS A 428 -7.53 -0.33 39.75
N LEU A 429 -8.69 -0.96 39.64
CA LEU A 429 -9.95 -0.25 39.66
C LEU A 429 -10.37 0.05 41.10
N LEU A 430 -10.80 1.28 41.34
CA LEU A 430 -11.41 1.73 42.60
C LEU A 430 -12.91 1.83 42.38
N ASP A 431 -13.68 1.03 43.12
CA ASP A 431 -15.15 0.96 42.99
C ASP A 431 -15.65 0.73 41.55
N GLY A 432 -14.93 -0.09 40.77
CA GLY A 432 -15.25 -0.37 39.37
C GLY A 432 -14.91 0.76 38.40
N SER A 433 -14.16 1.77 38.84
CA SER A 433 -13.74 2.92 38.03
C SER A 433 -12.23 3.10 38.00
N LEU A 434 -11.76 3.79 36.96
CA LEU A 434 -10.39 4.29 36.84
C LEU A 434 -10.41 5.68 36.21
N THR A 435 -9.45 6.53 36.59
CA THR A 435 -9.28 7.87 36.01
C THR A 435 -7.91 7.98 35.35
N LEU A 436 -7.89 8.46 34.11
CA LEU A 436 -6.67 8.79 33.38
C LEU A 436 -6.57 10.29 33.19
N ASN A 437 -5.36 10.83 33.36
CA ASN A 437 -5.03 12.16 32.88
C ASN A 437 -4.47 12.01 31.46
N LEU A 438 -5.26 12.41 30.48
CA LEU A 438 -4.96 12.30 29.06
C LEU A 438 -4.35 13.61 28.58
N ALA A 439 -3.11 13.57 28.07
CA ALA A 439 -2.52 14.70 27.39
C ALA A 439 -2.90 14.70 25.89
N GLU A 440 -2.51 15.75 25.18
CA GLU A 440 -2.59 15.83 23.71
C GLU A 440 -1.64 14.81 23.06
N ASP A 441 -2.03 14.28 21.91
CA ASP A 441 -1.23 13.37 21.07
C ASP A 441 -0.77 12.10 21.81
N GLU A 442 -1.71 11.46 22.53
CA GLU A 442 -1.49 10.17 23.20
C GLU A 442 -2.44 9.09 22.68
N VAL A 443 -1.98 7.85 22.72
CA VAL A 443 -2.82 6.65 22.52
C VAL A 443 -2.65 5.73 23.71
N TYR A 444 -3.75 5.26 24.30
CA TYR A 444 -3.75 4.27 25.36
C TYR A 444 -4.50 3.02 24.93
N THR A 445 -4.00 1.86 25.36
CA THR A 445 -4.78 0.63 25.39
C THR A 445 -4.88 0.13 26.82
N LEU A 446 -6.11 -0.01 27.32
CA LEU A 446 -6.43 -0.65 28.59
C LEU A 446 -7.03 -2.02 28.29
N THR A 447 -6.48 -3.10 28.85
CA THR A 447 -6.94 -4.43 28.48
C THR A 447 -6.78 -5.46 29.59
N THR A 448 -7.65 -6.47 29.62
CA THR A 448 -7.47 -7.67 30.44
C THR A 448 -6.43 -8.63 29.85
N ILE A 449 -6.06 -8.48 28.58
CA ILE A 449 -5.15 -9.37 27.86
C ILE A 449 -3.70 -9.14 28.32
N PRO A 450 -3.02 -10.15 28.92
CA PRO A 450 -1.67 -9.97 29.48
C PRO A 450 -0.55 -10.14 28.46
N THR A 451 -0.86 -10.56 27.23
CA THR A 451 0.11 -11.07 26.24
C THR A 451 0.72 -10.01 25.33
N GLY A 452 0.35 -8.73 25.48
CA GLY A 452 0.95 -7.66 24.67
C GLY A 452 2.47 -7.61 24.79
N GLN A 453 3.14 -7.30 23.69
CA GLN A 453 4.59 -7.20 23.63
C GLN A 453 5.03 -6.19 22.57
N LYS A 454 5.95 -5.30 22.95
CA LYS A 454 6.72 -4.51 22.00
C LYS A 454 7.86 -5.37 21.46
N GLY A 455 7.67 -5.94 20.29
CA GLY A 455 8.69 -6.73 19.60
C GLY A 455 9.93 -5.89 19.32
N SER A 456 11.11 -6.51 19.36
CA SER A 456 12.33 -5.82 18.97
C SER A 456 13.31 -6.77 18.30
N TYR A 457 14.11 -6.20 17.42
CA TYR A 457 15.32 -6.77 16.84
C TYR A 457 16.48 -5.78 17.05
N PRO A 458 17.74 -6.19 16.86
CA PRO A 458 18.84 -5.24 16.73
C PRO A 458 18.57 -4.22 15.63
N ASP A 459 19.21 -3.05 15.74
CA ASP A 459 19.09 -2.00 14.74
C ASP A 459 19.46 -2.53 13.34
N SER A 460 18.72 -2.09 12.33
CA SER A 460 19.04 -2.37 10.93
C SER A 460 20.36 -1.68 10.54
N PRO A 461 21.05 -2.15 9.49
CA PRO A 461 22.19 -1.44 8.92
C PRO A 461 21.86 0.03 8.64
N PRO A 462 22.84 0.95 8.68
CA PRO A 462 22.60 2.34 8.31
C PRO A 462 22.13 2.44 6.86
N SER A 463 21.27 3.42 6.59
CA SER A 463 20.84 3.76 5.23
C SER A 463 22.04 4.02 4.33
N ALA A 464 21.95 3.55 3.09
CA ALA A 464 22.95 3.77 2.06
C ALA A 464 22.28 3.97 0.70
N ARG A 465 22.87 4.84 -0.13
CA ARG A 465 22.41 5.04 -1.51
C ARG A 465 22.60 3.79 -2.36
N PHE A 466 21.84 3.70 -3.45
CA PHE A 466 22.00 2.63 -4.43
C PHE A 466 23.47 2.55 -4.91
N PRO A 467 24.02 1.34 -5.14
CA PRO A 467 25.40 1.18 -5.60
C PRO A 467 25.72 1.97 -6.88
N LYS A 468 26.74 2.84 -6.82
CA LYS A 468 27.24 3.59 -7.98
C LYS A 468 27.68 2.70 -9.15
N VAL A 469 28.07 1.46 -8.87
CA VAL A 469 28.37 0.46 -9.88
C VAL A 469 27.44 -0.72 -9.64
N TYR A 470 26.57 -0.98 -10.61
CA TYR A 470 25.63 -2.09 -10.57
C TYR A 470 25.66 -2.85 -11.90
N LYS A 471 25.56 -4.17 -11.82
CA LYS A 471 25.51 -5.06 -12.98
C LYS A 471 24.55 -6.20 -12.71
N ASP A 472 23.81 -6.59 -13.73
CA ASP A 472 23.01 -7.80 -13.73
C ASP A 472 23.09 -8.45 -15.12
N ASN A 473 23.49 -9.71 -15.17
CA ASN A 473 23.58 -10.50 -16.40
C ASN A 473 22.43 -11.51 -16.52
N PHE A 474 21.46 -11.44 -15.61
CA PHE A 474 20.24 -12.24 -15.57
C PHE A 474 20.43 -13.76 -15.59
N ASN A 475 21.66 -14.26 -15.37
CA ASN A 475 22.03 -15.67 -15.43
C ASN A 475 21.57 -16.41 -14.17
N VAL A 476 20.25 -16.56 -14.03
CA VAL A 476 19.58 -17.20 -12.90
C VAL A 476 18.71 -18.36 -13.41
N PRO A 477 19.21 -19.62 -13.35
CA PRO A 477 18.49 -20.75 -13.92
C PRO A 477 17.15 -21.07 -13.25
N ASN A 478 17.02 -20.78 -11.96
CA ASN A 478 15.81 -21.00 -11.17
C ASN A 478 15.58 -19.79 -10.27
N PRO A 479 15.04 -18.70 -10.79
CA PRO A 479 14.84 -17.49 -10.01
C PRO A 479 13.71 -17.71 -8.99
N SER A 480 13.86 -17.18 -7.78
CA SER A 480 12.84 -17.29 -6.72
C SER A 480 11.60 -16.42 -6.99
N PHE A 481 11.73 -15.43 -7.88
CA PHE A 481 10.70 -14.49 -8.31
C PHE A 481 10.79 -14.33 -9.84
N SER A 482 9.70 -13.94 -10.50
CA SER A 482 9.65 -13.87 -11.97
C SER A 482 10.51 -12.78 -12.59
N GLU A 483 10.90 -11.76 -11.83
CA GLU A 483 11.63 -10.57 -12.32
C GLU A 483 12.98 -10.39 -11.59
N ALA A 484 13.95 -9.78 -12.28
CA ALA A 484 15.25 -9.42 -11.72
C ALA A 484 15.14 -8.40 -10.57
N PRO A 485 16.04 -8.41 -9.57
CA PRO A 485 15.95 -7.49 -8.44
C PRO A 485 16.12 -6.02 -8.86
N ASN A 486 15.48 -5.11 -8.12
CA ASN A 486 15.57 -3.63 -8.25
C ASN A 486 15.01 -3.01 -9.53
N PHE A 487 14.79 -3.76 -10.60
CA PHE A 487 13.98 -3.27 -11.72
C PHE A 487 12.56 -3.01 -11.23
N ALA A 488 12.01 -1.85 -11.55
CA ALA A 488 10.65 -1.48 -11.16
C ALA A 488 9.89 -1.09 -12.42
N ASP A 489 9.10 -2.02 -12.93
CA ASP A 489 8.31 -1.85 -14.14
C ASP A 489 7.29 -0.72 -13.96
N GLN A 490 7.32 0.27 -14.85
CA GLN A 490 6.43 1.44 -14.78
C GLN A 490 5.36 1.44 -15.90
N THR A 491 5.59 0.69 -16.97
CA THR A 491 4.62 0.30 -18.01
C THR A 491 5.18 -0.94 -18.70
N GLY A 492 4.34 -1.93 -18.99
CA GLY A 492 4.81 -3.25 -19.43
C GLY A 492 5.15 -4.17 -18.25
N VAL A 493 5.56 -5.39 -18.56
CA VAL A 493 6.02 -6.39 -17.58
C VAL A 493 7.29 -7.04 -18.11
N PHE A 494 8.32 -7.10 -17.28
CA PHE A 494 9.63 -7.63 -17.60
C PHE A 494 9.90 -8.88 -16.74
N GLU A 495 10.23 -10.00 -17.39
CA GLU A 495 10.42 -11.30 -16.71
C GLU A 495 11.77 -11.92 -17.06
N TYR A 496 12.34 -12.69 -16.13
CA TYR A 496 13.41 -13.61 -16.46
C TYR A 496 12.96 -14.54 -17.58
N TYR A 497 13.81 -14.71 -18.59
CA TYR A 497 13.51 -15.52 -19.77
C TYR A 497 14.68 -16.46 -20.06
N ILE A 498 14.35 -17.73 -20.32
CA ILE A 498 15.32 -18.76 -20.68
C ILE A 498 15.08 -19.14 -22.14
N ASN A 499 16.00 -18.76 -23.02
CA ASN A 499 15.94 -19.14 -24.42
C ASN A 499 16.54 -20.54 -24.63
N MET A 500 15.71 -21.57 -24.56
CA MET A 500 16.12 -22.96 -24.75
C MET A 500 16.53 -23.30 -26.20
N THR A 501 16.28 -22.39 -27.15
CA THR A 501 16.53 -22.63 -28.58
C THR A 501 17.84 -22.00 -29.08
N ASP A 502 18.47 -21.14 -28.28
CA ASP A 502 19.76 -20.51 -28.59
C ASP A 502 20.81 -20.92 -27.54
N PRO A 503 21.75 -21.84 -27.87
CA PRO A 503 22.86 -22.19 -26.97
C PRO A 503 23.99 -21.14 -26.98
N GLY A 504 23.75 -19.96 -27.57
CA GLY A 504 24.66 -18.84 -27.65
C GLY A 504 24.89 -18.11 -26.31
N PRO A 505 25.45 -16.88 -26.33
CA PRO A 505 25.80 -16.16 -25.11
C PRO A 505 24.60 -15.63 -24.31
N HIS A 506 23.39 -15.61 -24.88
CA HIS A 506 22.18 -15.01 -24.31
C HIS A 506 21.12 -16.08 -23.94
N VAL A 507 21.54 -17.13 -23.22
CA VAL A 507 20.61 -18.20 -22.77
C VAL A 507 19.62 -17.68 -21.73
N PHE A 508 20.09 -16.80 -20.84
CA PHE A 508 19.29 -16.19 -19.78
C PHE A 508 19.24 -14.68 -20.02
N THR A 509 18.04 -14.12 -20.06
CA THR A 509 17.83 -12.70 -20.35
C THR A 509 16.69 -12.15 -19.49
N LEU A 510 16.49 -10.84 -19.53
CA LEU A 510 15.25 -10.19 -19.09
C LEU A 510 14.39 -9.87 -20.32
N ARG A 511 13.09 -10.15 -20.31
CA ARG A 511 12.22 -10.00 -21.48
C ARG A 511 10.97 -9.21 -21.16
N GLN A 512 10.64 -8.21 -21.97
CA GLN A 512 9.32 -7.57 -21.93
C GLN A 512 8.30 -8.51 -22.58
N VAL A 513 7.24 -8.88 -21.86
CA VAL A 513 6.33 -9.96 -22.28
C VAL A 513 4.99 -9.50 -22.84
N LEU A 514 4.56 -8.26 -22.61
CA LEU A 514 3.26 -7.81 -23.10
C LEU A 514 3.28 -7.50 -24.60
N THR A 515 2.24 -7.95 -25.30
CA THR A 515 2.06 -7.74 -26.75
C THR A 515 0.90 -6.81 -27.10
N GLU A 516 0.15 -6.38 -26.09
CA GLU A 516 -0.96 -5.46 -26.24
C GLU A 516 -1.10 -4.63 -24.96
N ARG A 517 -1.80 -3.49 -25.07
CA ARG A 517 -2.06 -2.64 -23.92
C ARG A 517 -3.13 -3.28 -23.01
N PRO A 518 -2.92 -3.31 -21.68
CA PRO A 518 -3.92 -3.75 -20.72
C PRO A 518 -5.20 -2.90 -20.72
N VAL A 519 -6.23 -3.39 -20.04
CA VAL A 519 -7.30 -2.56 -19.49
C VAL A 519 -6.73 -1.78 -18.32
N THR A 520 -6.31 -0.54 -18.57
CA THR A 520 -5.48 0.25 -17.66
C THR A 520 -6.29 0.85 -16.52
N TRP A 521 -5.66 0.91 -15.33
CA TRP A 521 -6.18 1.68 -14.22
C TRP A 521 -5.88 3.17 -14.44
N VAL A 522 -4.60 3.55 -14.52
CA VAL A 522 -4.18 4.93 -14.85
C VAL A 522 -3.82 5.08 -16.34
N ALA A 523 -3.18 6.19 -16.68
CA ALA A 523 -2.66 6.46 -18.01
C ALA A 523 -1.22 5.92 -18.13
N ASP A 524 -1.08 4.60 -18.29
CA ASP A 524 0.16 3.92 -18.70
C ASP A 524 0.81 4.66 -19.88
N ALA A 525 2.13 4.56 -20.03
CA ALA A 525 2.82 5.09 -21.20
C ALA A 525 2.42 4.32 -22.49
N ASP A 526 2.70 4.91 -23.65
CA ASP A 526 2.52 4.18 -24.92
C ASP A 526 3.68 3.20 -25.19
N GLN A 527 4.79 3.40 -24.50
CA GLN A 527 6.04 2.63 -24.48
C GLN A 527 6.10 1.81 -23.20
N THR A 528 6.82 0.68 -23.21
CA THR A 528 7.15 -0.02 -21.95
C THR A 528 8.43 0.55 -21.36
N ILE A 529 8.57 0.48 -20.05
CA ILE A 529 9.73 1.00 -19.32
C ILE A 529 9.85 0.34 -17.95
N SER A 530 11.07 -0.04 -17.58
CA SER A 530 11.44 -0.46 -16.23
C SER A 530 12.58 0.43 -15.73
N VAL A 531 12.41 1.04 -14.56
CA VAL A 531 13.39 1.97 -13.96
C VAL A 531 14.22 1.27 -12.88
N ILE A 532 15.44 1.72 -12.66
CA ILE A 532 16.35 1.16 -11.65
C ILE A 532 17.37 2.20 -11.17
N GLY A 533 17.73 2.13 -9.89
CA GLY A 533 18.92 2.78 -9.34
C GLY A 533 18.63 3.89 -8.34
N ASP A 534 19.49 4.90 -8.29
CA ASP A 534 19.34 6.09 -7.46
C ASP A 534 18.76 7.24 -8.30
N TYR A 535 17.62 7.78 -7.91
CA TYR A 535 17.01 8.93 -8.57
C TYR A 535 17.92 10.16 -8.62
N GLN A 536 18.91 10.23 -7.72
CA GLN A 536 19.78 11.38 -7.55
C GLN A 536 21.02 11.31 -8.45
N TRP A 537 21.18 10.26 -9.26
CA TRP A 537 22.25 10.15 -10.25
C TRP A 537 22.15 11.24 -11.30
N GLN A 538 23.25 11.96 -11.50
CA GLN A 538 23.38 13.01 -12.52
C GLN A 538 24.27 12.54 -13.65
N ASN A 539 25.51 12.16 -13.34
CA ASN A 539 26.44 11.64 -14.33
C ASN A 539 26.41 10.12 -14.26
N LEU A 540 26.10 9.48 -15.38
CA LEU A 540 25.99 8.02 -15.45
C LEU A 540 26.23 7.50 -16.86
N THR A 541 26.76 6.29 -16.92
CA THR A 541 26.84 5.46 -18.12
C THR A 541 25.99 4.23 -17.92
N VAL A 542 25.02 4.00 -18.82
CA VAL A 542 24.15 2.83 -18.87
C VAL A 542 24.57 2.00 -20.08
N VAL A 543 24.73 0.68 -19.88
CA VAL A 543 25.06 -0.28 -20.92
C VAL A 543 24.11 -1.46 -20.83
N CYS A 544 23.59 -1.93 -21.96
CA CYS A 544 22.77 -3.13 -22.02
C CYS A 544 22.85 -3.75 -23.41
N ASP A 545 22.89 -5.07 -23.48
CA ASP A 545 22.62 -5.81 -24.70
C ASP A 545 21.11 -5.84 -24.94
N VAL A 546 20.68 -5.63 -26.18
CA VAL A 546 19.27 -5.55 -26.55
C VAL A 546 18.96 -6.41 -27.79
N PHE A 547 17.74 -6.95 -27.81
CA PHE A 547 17.25 -7.81 -28.87
C PHE A 547 15.78 -7.50 -29.20
N MET A 548 15.52 -7.13 -30.46
CA MET A 548 14.17 -6.83 -30.96
C MET A 548 13.56 -8.06 -31.63
N GLU A 549 12.33 -8.43 -31.26
CA GLU A 549 11.63 -9.58 -31.87
C GLU A 549 10.66 -9.16 -32.98
N SER A 550 10.17 -7.92 -32.98
CA SER A 550 9.28 -7.39 -34.01
C SER A 550 10.04 -6.96 -35.28
N ILE A 551 9.70 -7.57 -36.42
CA ILE A 551 10.28 -7.21 -37.72
C ILE A 551 9.76 -5.83 -38.16
N LYS A 552 10.66 -4.95 -38.61
CA LYS A 552 10.42 -3.57 -39.11
C LYS A 552 9.88 -2.55 -38.10
N THR A 553 8.94 -2.93 -37.24
CA THR A 553 8.32 -2.01 -36.26
C THR A 553 9.00 -2.04 -34.90
N GLY A 554 9.86 -3.03 -34.66
CA GLY A 554 10.56 -3.20 -33.39
C GLY A 554 11.38 -1.99 -32.99
N GLY A 555 11.28 -1.61 -31.71
CA GLY A 555 12.14 -0.60 -31.12
C GLY A 555 12.40 -0.87 -29.65
N VAL A 556 13.63 -0.61 -29.23
CA VAL A 556 14.11 -0.76 -27.85
C VAL A 556 14.94 0.46 -27.45
N PHE A 557 15.02 0.74 -26.16
CA PHE A 557 15.86 1.81 -25.64
C PHE A 557 16.54 1.45 -24.33
N ILE A 558 17.65 2.16 -24.07
CA ILE A 558 18.20 2.38 -22.73
C ILE A 558 18.07 3.86 -22.40
N ALA A 559 17.90 4.20 -21.13
CA ALA A 559 17.73 5.59 -20.71
C ALA A 559 18.48 5.92 -19.42
N ALA A 560 18.73 7.21 -19.25
CA ALA A 560 19.39 7.81 -18.10
C ALA A 560 18.63 9.07 -17.67
N ARG A 561 18.71 9.41 -16.37
CA ARG A 561 18.02 10.57 -15.77
C ARG A 561 16.50 10.52 -15.93
N VAL A 562 15.88 9.35 -15.85
CA VAL A 562 14.42 9.25 -15.92
C VAL A 562 13.81 9.89 -14.67
N ASP A 563 13.06 10.98 -14.86
CA ASP A 563 12.64 11.87 -13.75
C ASP A 563 11.27 11.56 -13.14
N LYS A 564 10.50 10.66 -13.76
CA LYS A 564 9.17 10.28 -13.27
C LYS A 564 8.87 8.82 -13.56
N GLY A 565 8.11 8.23 -12.66
CA GLY A 565 7.48 6.92 -12.81
C GLY A 565 6.03 6.96 -12.30
N GLY A 566 5.54 5.80 -11.91
CA GLY A 566 4.22 5.57 -11.37
C GLY A 566 3.11 6.05 -12.29
N GLN A 567 2.04 6.57 -11.69
CA GLN A 567 0.93 7.22 -12.41
C GLN A 567 1.34 8.38 -13.34
N SER A 568 2.56 8.91 -13.21
CA SER A 568 3.10 10.00 -14.04
C SER A 568 4.07 9.54 -15.13
N VAL A 569 4.28 8.22 -15.30
CA VAL A 569 5.25 7.62 -16.23
C VAL A 569 5.13 8.14 -17.66
N ARG A 570 3.90 8.37 -18.16
CA ARG A 570 3.65 8.91 -19.50
C ARG A 570 4.30 10.27 -19.75
N SER A 571 4.59 11.03 -18.68
CA SER A 571 5.24 12.34 -18.73
C SER A 571 6.73 12.32 -18.41
N ALA A 572 7.33 11.12 -18.28
CA ALA A 572 8.72 10.96 -17.93
C ALA A 572 9.64 11.62 -18.95
N LYS A 573 10.58 12.40 -18.42
CA LYS A 573 11.70 13.00 -19.15
C LYS A 573 12.99 12.35 -18.71
N GLY A 574 14.03 12.57 -19.50
CA GLY A 574 15.31 11.92 -19.35
C GLY A 574 16.00 11.84 -20.70
N VAL A 575 17.10 11.12 -20.78
CA VAL A 575 17.78 10.87 -22.05
C VAL A 575 17.49 9.45 -22.47
N PHE A 576 16.72 9.28 -23.55
CA PHE A 576 16.32 7.98 -24.06
C PHE A 576 17.06 7.71 -25.37
N PHE A 577 17.86 6.63 -25.41
CA PHE A 577 18.56 6.17 -26.60
C PHE A 577 17.80 4.98 -27.23
N TRP A 578 17.11 5.25 -28.32
CA TRP A 578 16.32 4.31 -29.09
C TRP A 578 17.09 3.73 -30.28
N VAL A 579 16.96 2.43 -30.53
CA VAL A 579 17.29 1.79 -31.81
C VAL A 579 16.08 1.04 -32.34
N PHE A 580 15.95 0.98 -33.67
CA PHE A 580 14.77 0.43 -34.35
C PHE A 580 15.15 -0.63 -35.38
N ALA A 581 14.28 -1.62 -35.57
CA ALA A 581 14.46 -2.73 -36.49
C ALA A 581 14.53 -2.30 -37.98
N ASP A 582 14.08 -1.08 -38.30
CA ASP A 582 14.23 -0.46 -39.63
C ASP A 582 15.65 0.06 -39.91
N GLY A 583 16.54 0.01 -38.92
CA GLY A 583 17.94 0.44 -39.01
C GLY A 583 18.17 1.89 -38.65
N THR A 584 17.24 2.55 -37.98
CA THR A 584 17.38 3.92 -37.47
C THR A 584 17.70 3.96 -35.98
N TYR A 585 18.12 5.13 -35.48
CA TYR A 585 18.16 5.45 -34.04
C TYR A 585 17.55 6.82 -33.78
N LYS A 586 17.12 7.02 -32.53
CA LYS A 586 16.73 8.33 -31.99
C LYS A 586 17.32 8.53 -30.59
N VAL A 587 17.55 9.78 -30.23
CA VAL A 587 17.83 10.22 -28.87
C VAL A 587 16.77 11.24 -28.52
N THR A 588 16.00 11.02 -27.45
CA THR A 588 14.89 11.91 -27.08
C THR A 588 15.02 12.39 -25.65
N ASN A 589 14.36 13.52 -25.34
CA ASN A 589 14.32 14.09 -23.98
C ASN A 589 13.06 13.69 -23.18
N ASP A 590 12.19 12.88 -23.78
CA ASP A 590 10.95 12.40 -23.19
C ASP A 590 10.63 10.99 -23.70
N LEU A 591 9.94 10.23 -22.86
CA LEU A 591 9.54 8.85 -23.15
C LEU A 591 8.60 8.75 -24.36
N ALA A 592 7.74 9.75 -24.54
CA ALA A 592 6.80 9.80 -25.66
C ALA A 592 7.47 10.05 -27.02
N GLY A 593 8.77 10.32 -27.04
CA GLY A 593 9.58 10.51 -28.24
C GLY A 593 9.29 11.80 -29.00
N GLN A 594 8.72 12.82 -28.34
CA GLN A 594 8.30 14.07 -28.99
C GLN A 594 9.47 15.07 -29.16
N THR A 595 10.40 15.09 -28.21
CA THR A 595 11.54 16.00 -28.20
C THR A 595 12.80 15.26 -28.65
N VAL A 596 13.08 15.29 -29.95
CA VAL A 596 14.25 14.63 -30.55
C VAL A 596 15.50 15.49 -30.38
N LEU A 597 16.53 14.93 -29.75
CA LEU A 597 17.85 15.53 -29.53
C LEU A 597 18.87 15.13 -30.62
N ALA A 598 18.70 13.93 -31.19
CA ALA A 598 19.48 13.42 -32.31
C ALA A 598 18.73 12.24 -32.97
N GLU A 599 18.95 12.03 -34.26
CA GLU A 599 18.43 10.85 -34.98
C GLU A 599 19.34 10.52 -36.17
N GLY A 600 19.28 9.29 -36.66
CA GLY A 600 20.10 8.87 -37.78
C GLY A 600 19.99 7.38 -38.10
N GLN A 601 20.97 6.85 -38.83
CA GLN A 601 21.04 5.43 -39.19
C GLN A 601 21.89 4.67 -38.16
N SER A 602 21.37 3.56 -37.65
CA SER A 602 22.05 2.63 -36.75
C SER A 602 22.48 1.33 -37.45
N GLY A 603 21.78 0.94 -38.52
CA GLY A 603 21.98 -0.35 -39.18
C GLY A 603 21.44 -1.56 -38.39
N THR A 604 20.79 -1.33 -37.24
CA THR A 604 20.18 -2.38 -36.43
C THR A 604 19.00 -3.06 -37.14
N ARG A 605 18.70 -4.29 -36.73
CA ARG A 605 17.65 -5.14 -37.32
C ARG A 605 17.01 -5.99 -36.22
N ALA A 606 15.80 -6.48 -36.46
CA ALA A 606 15.20 -7.51 -35.62
C ALA A 606 16.03 -8.81 -35.66
N TYR A 607 15.95 -9.60 -34.59
CA TYR A 607 16.66 -10.87 -34.40
C TYR A 607 18.19 -10.76 -34.45
N GLY A 608 18.75 -9.62 -34.05
CA GLY A 608 20.18 -9.41 -33.88
C GLY A 608 20.48 -8.72 -32.55
N TRP A 609 21.36 -9.32 -31.75
CA TRP A 609 21.85 -8.72 -30.51
C TRP A 609 22.74 -7.51 -30.81
N ASN A 610 22.54 -6.43 -30.06
CA ASN A 610 23.37 -5.23 -30.12
C ASN A 610 23.66 -4.73 -28.70
N THR A 611 24.87 -4.25 -28.45
CA THR A 611 25.23 -3.59 -27.19
C THR A 611 25.04 -2.09 -27.31
N LEU A 612 24.14 -1.52 -26.52
CA LEU A 612 23.93 -0.08 -26.42
C LEU A 612 24.72 0.46 -25.23
N SER A 613 25.37 1.61 -25.40
CA SER A 613 25.98 2.38 -24.31
C SER A 613 25.51 3.83 -24.39
N LEU A 614 24.99 4.37 -23.30
CA LEU A 614 24.55 5.76 -23.16
C LEU A 614 25.34 6.41 -22.02
N THR A 615 26.08 7.47 -22.31
CA THR A 615 26.81 8.25 -21.31
C THR A 615 26.28 9.66 -21.24
N VAL A 616 25.94 10.11 -20.02
CA VAL A 616 25.55 11.48 -19.71
C VAL A 616 26.54 12.06 -18.70
N GLU A 617 27.24 13.12 -19.10
CA GLU A 617 28.24 13.83 -18.27
C GLU A 617 27.96 15.34 -18.30
N GLY A 618 27.52 15.90 -17.18
CA GLY A 618 27.05 17.29 -17.13
C GLY A 618 25.83 17.50 -18.03
N GLN A 619 26.00 18.23 -19.13
CA GLN A 619 24.96 18.42 -20.16
C GLN A 619 25.22 17.61 -21.42
N ASP A 620 26.41 17.02 -21.54
CA ASP A 620 26.85 16.33 -22.74
C ASP A 620 26.32 14.89 -22.73
N VAL A 621 25.76 14.48 -23.87
CA VAL A 621 25.21 13.14 -24.09
C VAL A 621 25.92 12.51 -25.28
N SER A 622 26.37 11.27 -25.11
CA SER A 622 26.97 10.45 -26.18
C SER A 622 26.48 9.01 -26.11
N GLY A 623 26.55 8.30 -27.23
CA GLY A 623 26.20 6.89 -27.24
C GLY A 623 26.97 6.06 -28.26
N LEU A 624 27.16 4.80 -27.89
CA LEU A 624 27.88 3.79 -28.66
C LEU A 624 26.91 2.67 -29.06
N LEU A 625 27.16 2.08 -30.21
CA LEU A 625 26.52 0.85 -30.68
C LEU A 625 27.64 -0.17 -30.95
N ASN A 626 27.58 -1.31 -30.27
CA ASN A 626 28.57 -2.39 -30.38
C ASN A 626 30.03 -1.91 -30.11
N GLY A 627 30.18 -0.93 -29.22
CA GLY A 627 31.47 -0.32 -28.86
C GLY A 627 31.93 0.82 -29.76
N ASP A 628 31.31 1.02 -30.92
CA ASP A 628 31.64 2.09 -31.85
C ASP A 628 30.75 3.34 -31.61
N PRO A 629 31.30 4.57 -31.70
CA PRO A 629 30.49 5.78 -31.52
C PRO A 629 29.40 5.92 -32.59
N LEU A 630 28.14 5.94 -32.16
CA LEU A 630 26.99 6.16 -33.06
C LEU A 630 26.65 7.66 -33.17
N TRP A 631 26.70 8.40 -32.06
CA TRP A 631 26.76 9.87 -32.04
C TRP A 631 27.63 10.35 -30.88
N LYS A 632 28.33 11.47 -31.09
CA LYS A 632 29.39 11.92 -30.16
C LYS A 632 28.98 13.06 -29.23
N LYS A 633 27.95 13.85 -29.56
CA LYS A 633 27.57 15.00 -28.73
C LYS A 633 26.19 15.56 -29.07
N THR A 634 25.23 15.36 -28.17
CA THR A 634 24.03 16.21 -28.07
C THR A 634 23.96 16.79 -26.65
N VAL A 635 23.05 17.74 -26.42
CA VAL A 635 22.96 18.49 -25.17
C VAL A 635 21.60 18.28 -24.53
N VAL A 636 21.61 17.96 -23.24
CA VAL A 636 20.41 17.90 -22.39
C VAL A 636 20.53 18.87 -21.23
N LEU A 637 19.52 19.74 -21.04
CA LEU A 637 19.49 20.72 -19.96
C LEU A 637 18.67 20.25 -18.75
N THR A 638 17.60 19.51 -19.03
CA THR A 638 16.69 18.93 -18.04
C THR A 638 16.15 17.61 -18.55
N PRO A 639 15.87 16.64 -17.67
CA PRO A 639 16.11 16.66 -16.22
C PRO A 639 17.61 16.54 -15.87
N LYS A 640 17.97 16.97 -14.64
CA LYS A 640 19.37 16.97 -14.17
C LYS A 640 19.79 15.64 -13.55
N ASN A 641 18.82 14.91 -13.03
CA ASN A 641 19.00 13.65 -12.32
C ASN A 641 17.80 12.73 -12.62
N GLY A 642 17.95 11.45 -12.30
CA GLY A 642 16.89 10.46 -12.37
C GLY A 642 17.47 9.06 -12.50
N TRP A 643 16.59 8.07 -12.57
CA TRP A 643 16.97 6.66 -12.67
C TRP A 643 17.62 6.31 -14.02
N ALA A 644 18.26 5.14 -14.07
CA ALA A 644 18.49 4.43 -15.32
C ALA A 644 17.23 3.65 -15.70
N ALA A 645 17.05 3.34 -16.99
CA ALA A 645 15.92 2.51 -17.43
C ALA A 645 16.21 1.74 -18.71
N ILE A 646 15.38 0.72 -18.95
CA ILE A 646 15.29 -0.04 -20.20
C ILE A 646 13.83 -0.08 -20.65
N GLY A 647 13.58 -0.29 -21.95
CA GLY A 647 12.20 -0.44 -22.42
C GLY A 647 12.03 -0.64 -23.92
N THR A 648 10.78 -0.73 -24.34
CA THR A 648 10.37 -0.99 -25.74
C THR A 648 9.50 0.14 -26.28
N HIS A 649 9.51 0.31 -27.60
CA HIS A 649 8.79 1.38 -28.30
C HIS A 649 7.27 1.26 -28.20
N SER A 650 6.76 0.04 -28.06
CA SER A 650 5.34 -0.26 -27.85
C SER A 650 5.18 -1.52 -26.97
N PHE A 651 3.96 -1.99 -26.75
CA PHE A 651 3.72 -3.29 -26.10
C PHE A 651 4.15 -4.41 -27.06
N GLU A 652 5.44 -4.74 -27.03
CA GLU A 652 6.06 -5.72 -27.94
C GLU A 652 7.22 -6.47 -27.29
N LEU A 653 7.45 -7.68 -27.77
CA LEU A 653 8.45 -8.58 -27.22
C LEU A 653 9.87 -8.09 -27.55
N ALA A 654 10.70 -7.99 -26.51
CA ALA A 654 12.11 -7.68 -26.63
C ALA A 654 12.89 -8.26 -25.45
N GLN A 655 14.16 -8.59 -25.67
CA GLN A 655 15.04 -9.12 -24.63
C GLN A 655 16.19 -8.15 -24.34
N PHE A 656 16.65 -8.19 -23.10
CA PHE A 656 17.71 -7.38 -22.53
C PHE A 656 18.68 -8.30 -21.79
N ASP A 657 19.98 -8.03 -21.93
CA ASP A 657 21.02 -8.80 -21.26
C ASP A 657 22.21 -7.93 -20.85
N ASN A 658 23.04 -8.44 -19.92
CA ASN A 658 24.29 -7.82 -19.45
C ASN A 658 24.15 -6.34 -19.08
N PHE A 659 23.07 -6.00 -18.35
CA PHE A 659 22.83 -4.66 -17.87
C PHE A 659 23.95 -4.20 -16.95
N ALA A 660 24.43 -2.97 -17.17
CA ALA A 660 25.40 -2.33 -16.31
C ALA A 660 25.12 -0.82 -16.21
N VAL A 661 25.29 -0.27 -15.02
CA VAL A 661 25.30 1.17 -14.79
C VAL A 661 26.49 1.57 -13.93
N VAL A 662 27.14 2.68 -14.31
CA VAL A 662 28.20 3.34 -13.56
C VAL A 662 27.81 4.80 -13.39
N ALA A 663 27.63 5.24 -12.15
CA ALA A 663 27.29 6.61 -11.79
C ALA A 663 28.40 7.25 -10.93
N GLU A 664 28.47 8.58 -10.95
CA GLU A 664 29.51 9.35 -10.23
C GLU A 664 29.19 9.71 -8.79
#